data_AF-A0A2G2DNF9-F1
#
_entry.id   AF-A0A2G2DNF9-F1
#
_cell.length_a   1.000
_cell.length_b   1.000
_cell.length_c   1.000
_cell.angle_alpha   90.00
_cell.angle_beta   90.00
_cell.angle_gamma   90.00
#
_symmetry.space_group_name_H-M   'P 1'
#
loop_
_entity.id
_entity.type
_entity.pdbx_description
1 polymer ?
#
loop_
_entity_poly.entity_id
_entity_poly.type
_entity_poly.pdbx_seq_one_letter_code
_entity_poly.pdbx_strand_id
1 'polypeptide(L)'
;MTKTIVITSGKGGVGKTNISVNIALELSNRKYRTCLFDADFGLANVDILLGLQPEMTLDDVIFGDKDLEDIILHADAGIDIIPGSSGTEQLANLTADKIDKLVSAFSRLAGYDYFLIDTASGISRGVISFCLAGTETIIVITSEATSLIDAYALVKVMAANGYQGTVKVLVNKCPDVPTSKNTYIRFKKAVDNYLNIKVALAGIVLYDPNIEEALKHQEPLLSRFPNSVASQCIQSMVSILLSNESLDEATGDFSTFWKRYFDFSSETLSIPDKPQERGEAKEPTSSDETDEPPPSHAPAVNTLKAEPADTERLLPSLASKAIPEDITEPPPQPDITESANNDSTTRLQDEQASEAEIKETPSPSPGNDTPTAILRPTPEMTNLASPLPILAKSLELKGKGTLSQSELMEIFTCDPALMLRVLRMSAFSQQQRGRRPANIRQILQEVGPDLLSSLLTQTALQSALYDLPTTDTDLLNQFWFHSYKTALIAQQIATTIKYPYPDEAYIAGLIHDTGRLALQTDSPQLYKQSPDSADEEKRLVEAERKAFGVDHAEFGATTLRDWHLSSFISDAVQYHTASSAAVETAFDLVKIVYLASRSTQVTDNKNEPALELGLSLLQLSPAQLQNCVSQSEEKLTQTAAYFGLALHSETDTNTTQEALVNFRKQAVDYSLLQGIFPPPAPTGDLSQIIARIHQSLYLLFNIQQAICLLPDEQFSCLQAVGYPNCWGEEIISEIKLSFESSNSTILEAFSTSTVQFITRQESTENFSLGDKQLVSYFDAQGLVCIPMVEGGESAGVIIFGLQQGGQAETEKLQNRLEQFGTQSARNILALKQITDLRKTKQQPSTAKMLDIQKDLFG
;
A
#
# COMPACT_ATOMS: atom_id res chain seq x y z
N MET A 1 27.14 20.29 -30.61
CA MET A 1 27.48 20.09 -29.14
C MET A 1 26.20 20.04 -28.31
N THR A 2 26.06 18.92 -27.48
CA THR A 2 24.83 18.54 -26.77
C THR A 2 25.03 18.69 -25.26
N LYS A 3 24.16 19.43 -24.64
CA LYS A 3 24.18 19.50 -23.16
C LYS A 3 23.39 18.34 -22.54
N THR A 4 24.18 17.59 -21.66
CA THR A 4 23.53 16.43 -21.03
C THR A 4 23.14 16.76 -19.58
N ILE A 5 21.84 16.66 -19.29
CA ILE A 5 21.34 16.96 -17.93
C ILE A 5 20.71 15.68 -17.36
N VAL A 6 21.36 15.33 -16.24
CA VAL A 6 20.79 14.15 -15.56
C VAL A 6 19.80 14.62 -14.48
N ILE A 7 18.56 14.04 -14.60
CA ILE A 7 17.55 14.39 -13.60
C ILE A 7 17.34 13.16 -12.70
N THR A 8 17.63 13.40 -11.38
CA THR A 8 17.60 12.22 -10.49
C THR A 8 17.00 12.63 -9.13
N SER A 9 16.79 11.52 -8.25
CA SER A 9 16.30 11.78 -6.88
C SER A 9 16.71 10.64 -5.94
N GLY A 10 16.79 11.03 -4.64
CA GLY A 10 17.17 10.01 -3.63
C GLY A 10 16.00 9.09 -3.30
N LYS A 11 14.82 9.59 -3.53
CA LYS A 11 13.60 8.81 -3.21
C LYS A 11 12.64 8.79 -4.40
N GLY A 12 11.77 7.64 -4.42
CA GLY A 12 10.71 7.59 -5.47
C GLY A 12 9.51 8.45 -5.11
N GLY A 13 8.82 8.95 -6.18
CA GLY A 13 7.52 9.64 -5.96
C GLY A 13 7.72 11.14 -5.73
N VAL A 14 8.90 11.70 -6.00
CA VAL A 14 9.12 13.14 -5.78
C VAL A 14 8.72 13.92 -7.04
N GLY A 15 8.34 13.19 -8.13
CA GLY A 15 7.80 13.83 -9.35
C GLY A 15 8.90 14.02 -10.40
N LYS A 16 9.98 13.21 -10.38
CA LYS A 16 11.16 13.37 -11.27
C LYS A 16 10.75 13.19 -12.73
N THR A 17 10.02 12.13 -13.03
CA THR A 17 9.68 11.87 -14.45
C THR A 17 8.75 12.97 -14.98
N ASN A 18 7.83 13.39 -14.13
CA ASN A 18 6.95 14.50 -14.58
C ASN A 18 7.75 15.76 -14.87
N ILE A 19 8.68 16.01 -14.03
CA ILE A 19 9.50 17.23 -14.24
C ILE A 19 10.36 17.06 -15.49
N SER A 20 10.87 15.87 -15.70
CA SER A 20 11.75 15.65 -16.87
C SER A 20 10.99 15.85 -18.17
N VAL A 21 9.79 15.37 -18.17
CA VAL A 21 9.00 15.44 -19.41
C VAL A 21 8.62 16.90 -19.68
N ASN A 22 8.21 17.57 -18.64
CA ASN A 22 7.72 18.95 -18.87
C ASN A 22 8.87 19.93 -19.11
N ILE A 23 10.05 19.65 -18.55
CA ILE A 23 11.24 20.47 -18.92
C ILE A 23 11.59 20.25 -20.40
N ALA A 24 11.52 18.98 -20.76
CA ALA A 24 11.83 18.67 -22.17
C ALA A 24 10.84 19.35 -23.11
N LEU A 25 9.65 19.35 -22.68
CA LEU A 25 8.61 19.98 -23.54
C LEU A 25 8.83 21.49 -23.63
N GLU A 26 9.08 22.05 -22.50
CA GLU A 26 9.27 23.52 -22.51
C GLU A 26 10.51 23.91 -23.32
N LEU A 27 11.60 23.14 -23.22
CA LEU A 27 12.79 23.42 -24.06
C LEU A 27 12.44 23.29 -25.55
N SER A 28 11.68 22.25 -25.82
CA SER A 28 11.28 22.08 -27.25
C SER A 28 10.38 23.24 -27.69
N ASN A 29 9.50 23.68 -26.76
CA ASN A 29 8.63 24.83 -27.12
C ASN A 29 9.46 26.08 -27.40
N ARG A 30 10.66 26.11 -26.88
CA ARG A 30 11.53 27.27 -27.13
C ARG A 30 12.47 27.00 -28.31
N LYS A 31 12.15 25.88 -29.08
CA LYS A 31 12.74 25.54 -30.40
C LYS A 31 14.13 24.94 -30.24
N TYR A 32 14.40 24.42 -28.99
CA TYR A 32 15.64 23.63 -28.86
C TYR A 32 15.37 22.16 -29.18
N ARG A 33 16.33 21.66 -29.97
CA ARG A 33 16.20 20.21 -30.24
C ARG A 33 16.52 19.39 -28.98
N THR A 34 15.45 18.64 -28.51
CA THR A 34 15.58 18.03 -27.17
C THR A 34 15.27 16.53 -27.26
N CYS A 35 16.20 15.80 -26.59
CA CYS A 35 15.96 14.34 -26.52
C CYS A 35 15.92 13.92 -25.04
N LEU A 36 14.81 13.16 -24.78
CA LEU A 36 14.69 12.66 -23.39
C LEU A 36 14.91 11.14 -23.36
N PHE A 37 15.89 10.78 -22.56
CA PHE A 37 16.22 9.35 -22.43
C PHE A 37 15.67 8.83 -21.10
N ASP A 38 14.74 7.83 -21.21
CA ASP A 38 14.18 7.21 -19.99
C ASP A 38 15.15 6.14 -19.44
N ALA A 39 15.91 6.56 -18.39
CA ALA A 39 16.95 5.62 -17.86
C ALA A 39 16.44 4.93 -16.59
N ASP A 40 15.12 4.88 -16.50
CA ASP A 40 14.52 4.06 -15.42
C ASP A 40 14.15 2.68 -15.98
N PHE A 41 15.15 1.73 -15.93
CA PHE A 41 15.10 0.45 -16.67
C PHE A 41 14.23 -0.56 -15.93
N GLY A 42 13.72 -0.19 -14.73
CA GLY A 42 12.84 -1.04 -13.89
C GLY A 42 11.36 -0.71 -14.10
N LEU A 43 10.95 0.50 -14.53
CA LEU A 43 9.55 0.94 -14.71
C LEU A 43 9.51 2.10 -15.70
N ALA A 44 9.51 1.78 -17.07
CA ALA A 44 9.52 2.92 -18.00
C ALA A 44 8.24 3.77 -17.83
N ASN A 45 8.39 5.04 -17.29
CA ASN A 45 7.26 5.88 -16.87
C ASN A 45 7.05 7.05 -17.84
N VAL A 46 8.03 7.23 -18.79
CA VAL A 46 7.89 8.39 -19.71
C VAL A 46 6.85 8.05 -20.80
N ASP A 47 6.87 6.82 -21.25
CA ASP A 47 5.90 6.44 -22.32
C ASP A 47 4.46 6.44 -21.77
N ILE A 48 4.34 6.04 -20.43
CA ILE A 48 2.99 6.05 -19.81
C ILE A 48 2.50 7.50 -19.66
N LEU A 49 3.40 8.36 -19.27
CA LEU A 49 3.00 9.76 -19.07
C LEU A 49 2.62 10.43 -20.39
N LEU A 50 3.21 9.93 -21.46
CA LEU A 50 2.90 10.61 -22.74
C LEU A 50 1.91 9.78 -23.55
N GLY A 51 1.35 8.70 -22.89
CA GLY A 51 0.39 7.84 -23.62
C GLY A 51 1.03 7.17 -24.84
N LEU A 52 2.38 7.02 -24.77
CA LEU A 52 3.04 6.36 -25.93
C LEU A 52 3.18 4.86 -25.68
N GLN A 53 3.03 4.06 -26.77
CA GLN A 53 3.24 2.59 -26.65
C GLN A 53 4.39 2.16 -27.56
N PRO A 54 5.61 2.16 -26.91
CA PRO A 54 6.74 1.84 -27.79
C PRO A 54 6.72 0.38 -28.26
N GLU A 55 6.86 0.08 -29.54
CA GLU A 55 6.92 -1.30 -30.07
C GLU A 55 8.34 -1.88 -29.89
N MET A 56 9.30 -0.88 -29.84
CA MET A 56 10.71 -1.28 -29.69
C MET A 56 11.37 -0.44 -28.60
N THR A 57 12.33 -1.16 -27.90
CA THR A 57 13.01 -0.43 -26.80
C THR A 57 14.53 -0.54 -26.98
N LEU A 58 15.14 -0.02 -25.95
CA LEU A 58 16.63 -0.06 -26.01
C LEU A 58 17.14 -1.50 -26.01
N ASP A 59 16.30 -2.47 -25.56
CA ASP A 59 16.71 -3.88 -25.61
C ASP A 59 16.93 -4.36 -27.06
N ASP A 60 16.12 -3.83 -27.91
CA ASP A 60 16.21 -4.27 -29.31
C ASP A 60 17.50 -3.74 -29.98
N VAL A 61 18.01 -2.72 -29.38
CA VAL A 61 19.30 -2.19 -29.90
C VAL A 61 20.46 -2.97 -29.28
N ILE A 62 20.35 -3.22 -27.98
CA ILE A 62 21.49 -3.83 -27.27
C ILE A 62 21.55 -5.32 -27.59
N PHE A 63 20.38 -5.99 -27.65
CA PHE A 63 20.39 -7.46 -27.81
C PHE A 63 19.81 -7.85 -29.17
N GLY A 64 19.43 -6.87 -29.83
CA GLY A 64 18.82 -7.19 -31.15
C GLY A 64 19.63 -6.57 -32.30
N ASP A 65 19.02 -6.46 -33.50
CA ASP A 65 19.77 -5.97 -34.69
C ASP A 65 19.20 -4.62 -35.13
N LYS A 66 18.65 -3.92 -34.05
CA LYS A 66 18.06 -2.63 -34.46
C LYS A 66 19.02 -1.48 -34.13
N ASP A 67 18.85 -0.36 -34.97
CA ASP A 67 19.63 0.86 -34.69
C ASP A 67 18.86 1.77 -33.72
N LEU A 68 19.63 2.63 -32.97
CA LEU A 68 19.00 3.55 -31.99
C LEU A 68 17.95 4.43 -32.67
N GLU A 69 18.10 4.81 -33.93
CA GLU A 69 17.14 5.69 -34.67
C GLU A 69 15.78 5.00 -34.83
N ASP A 70 15.86 3.64 -34.74
CA ASP A 70 14.61 2.88 -34.96
C ASP A 70 13.73 2.88 -33.71
N ILE A 71 14.36 3.25 -32.63
CA ILE A 71 13.53 3.10 -31.42
C ILE A 71 13.13 4.48 -30.90
N ILE A 72 13.58 5.55 -31.57
CA ILE A 72 13.27 6.90 -31.10
C ILE A 72 11.78 7.19 -31.40
N LEU A 73 11.14 7.57 -30.26
CA LEU A 73 9.74 7.99 -30.44
C LEU A 73 9.63 9.51 -30.56
N HIS A 74 8.79 9.88 -31.56
CA HIS A 74 8.59 11.35 -31.72
C HIS A 74 7.28 11.78 -31.07
N ALA A 75 7.46 12.48 -29.88
CA ALA A 75 6.28 12.92 -29.10
C ALA A 75 5.83 14.32 -29.52
N ASP A 76 4.62 14.67 -29.15
CA ASP A 76 4.01 15.98 -29.48
C ASP A 76 4.89 17.14 -28.98
N ALA A 77 5.07 18.27 -29.86
CA ALA A 77 5.79 19.53 -29.54
C ALA A 77 7.29 19.37 -29.82
N GLY A 78 7.70 18.30 -30.64
CA GLY A 78 9.05 18.24 -31.24
C GLY A 78 10.07 17.60 -30.29
N ILE A 79 9.56 16.70 -29.22
CA ILE A 79 10.52 16.05 -28.30
C ILE A 79 10.78 14.62 -28.80
N ASP A 80 12.08 14.27 -28.84
CA ASP A 80 12.41 12.86 -29.14
C ASP A 80 12.65 12.08 -27.83
N ILE A 81 12.09 10.82 -27.89
CA ILE A 81 12.18 10.03 -26.64
C ILE A 81 12.87 8.70 -26.98
N ILE A 82 13.82 8.47 -26.12
CA ILE A 82 14.43 7.13 -26.23
C ILE A 82 13.89 6.27 -25.07
N PRO A 83 13.03 5.31 -25.48
CA PRO A 83 12.43 4.49 -24.41
C PRO A 83 13.47 3.57 -23.74
N GLY A 84 13.38 3.50 -22.39
CA GLY A 84 14.36 2.69 -21.63
C GLY A 84 14.11 1.18 -21.85
N SER A 85 15.02 0.28 -21.23
CA SER A 85 14.91 -1.20 -21.29
C SER A 85 14.11 -1.73 -20.09
N SER A 86 13.13 -2.71 -20.23
CA SER A 86 12.28 -3.31 -19.17
C SER A 86 13.06 -4.39 -18.40
N GLY A 87 14.54 -4.30 -18.21
CA GLY A 87 15.25 -5.36 -17.45
C GLY A 87 16.56 -4.80 -16.87
N THR A 88 16.64 -4.30 -15.52
CA THR A 88 17.71 -3.57 -14.78
C THR A 88 18.90 -4.48 -14.53
N GLU A 89 18.85 -5.87 -14.68
CA GLU A 89 20.00 -6.72 -14.31
C GLU A 89 20.90 -6.99 -15.53
N GLN A 90 20.38 -6.83 -16.77
CA GLN A 90 21.15 -7.20 -17.99
C GLN A 90 21.97 -6.02 -18.50
N LEU A 91 21.56 -4.72 -18.04
CA LEU A 91 22.35 -3.54 -18.48
C LEU A 91 23.55 -3.33 -17.56
N ALA A 92 23.39 -3.72 -16.25
CA ALA A 92 24.47 -3.58 -15.25
C ALA A 92 25.57 -4.63 -15.49
N ASN A 93 25.24 -5.68 -16.41
CA ASN A 93 26.27 -6.71 -16.70
C ASN A 93 26.50 -6.83 -18.20
N LEU A 94 26.60 -5.67 -18.95
CA LEU A 94 26.82 -5.76 -20.40
C LEU A 94 28.27 -6.13 -20.69
N THR A 95 28.45 -7.12 -21.71
CA THR A 95 29.82 -7.44 -22.16
C THR A 95 30.46 -6.23 -22.86
N ALA A 96 31.80 -6.16 -22.92
CA ALA A 96 32.55 -5.06 -23.55
C ALA A 96 32.06 -4.79 -24.98
N ASP A 97 31.70 -5.85 -25.72
CA ASP A 97 31.24 -5.66 -27.13
C ASP A 97 29.87 -4.96 -27.16
N LYS A 98 29.00 -5.26 -26.28
CA LYS A 98 27.67 -4.62 -26.26
C LYS A 98 27.75 -3.17 -25.77
N ILE A 99 28.68 -2.94 -24.88
CA ILE A 99 28.93 -1.55 -24.45
C ILE A 99 29.45 -0.73 -25.65
N ASP A 100 30.38 -1.31 -26.42
CA ASP A 100 30.89 -0.59 -27.61
C ASP A 100 29.77 -0.35 -28.62
N LYS A 101 28.94 -1.33 -28.70
CA LYS A 101 27.79 -1.16 -29.62
C LYS A 101 26.86 -0.03 -29.14
N LEU A 102 26.58 0.03 -27.92
CA LEU A 102 25.70 1.09 -27.39
C LEU A 102 26.36 2.47 -27.50
N VAL A 103 27.62 2.53 -27.14
CA VAL A 103 28.34 3.81 -27.29
C VAL A 103 28.34 4.26 -28.75
N SER A 104 28.60 3.30 -29.60
CA SER A 104 28.59 3.67 -31.04
C SER A 104 27.19 4.12 -31.49
N ALA A 105 26.21 3.45 -30.95
CA ALA A 105 24.82 3.80 -31.35
C ALA A 105 24.46 5.22 -30.89
N PHE A 106 24.84 5.60 -29.64
CA PHE A 106 24.49 6.94 -29.13
C PHE A 106 25.39 8.01 -29.74
N SER A 107 26.62 7.62 -30.12
CA SER A 107 27.52 8.63 -30.77
C SER A 107 26.98 9.07 -32.12
N ARG A 108 26.18 8.23 -32.67
CA ARG A 108 25.63 8.61 -34.01
C ARG A 108 24.45 9.57 -33.86
N LEU A 109 23.99 9.62 -32.52
CA LEU A 109 22.87 10.57 -32.26
C LEU A 109 23.39 12.01 -32.19
N ALA A 110 23.44 12.75 -33.39
CA ALA A 110 23.91 14.15 -33.45
C ALA A 110 22.73 15.08 -33.74
N GLY A 111 22.88 16.27 -33.13
CA GLY A 111 21.90 17.27 -33.63
C GLY A 111 20.96 17.73 -32.49
N TYR A 112 21.23 17.18 -31.20
CA TYR A 112 20.36 17.68 -30.12
C TYR A 112 21.10 18.77 -29.31
N ASP A 113 20.26 19.82 -29.01
CA ASP A 113 20.83 20.85 -28.12
C ASP A 113 20.83 20.38 -26.65
N TYR A 114 19.75 19.60 -26.27
CA TYR A 114 19.67 19.09 -24.89
C TYR A 114 19.35 17.59 -24.90
N PHE A 115 20.16 16.95 -24.08
CA PHE A 115 19.93 15.51 -23.86
C PHE A 115 19.64 15.29 -22.37
N LEU A 116 18.30 15.00 -22.14
CA LEU A 116 17.89 14.83 -20.73
C LEU A 116 17.81 13.35 -20.38
N ILE A 117 18.34 13.11 -19.20
CA ILE A 117 18.31 11.70 -18.76
C ILE A 117 17.48 11.62 -17.48
N ASP A 118 16.34 10.84 -17.64
CA ASP A 118 15.48 10.60 -16.47
C ASP A 118 15.86 9.26 -15.81
N THR A 119 16.42 9.36 -14.54
CA THR A 119 16.95 8.12 -13.93
C THR A 119 15.91 7.54 -12.99
N ALA A 120 16.23 6.23 -12.53
CA ALA A 120 15.42 5.66 -11.41
C ALA A 120 15.73 6.38 -10.10
N SER A 121 14.88 6.15 -9.02
CA SER A 121 15.18 6.81 -7.72
C SER A 121 16.16 5.96 -6.90
N GLY A 122 16.79 6.62 -6.01
CA GLY A 122 17.63 5.81 -5.10
C GLY A 122 19.12 5.98 -5.42
N ILE A 123 19.98 5.08 -4.77
CA ILE A 123 21.46 5.27 -4.88
C ILE A 123 22.07 3.99 -5.46
N SER A 124 21.20 3.28 -6.26
CA SER A 124 21.80 2.10 -6.89
C SER A 124 23.01 2.48 -7.77
N ARG A 125 23.74 1.54 -8.00
CA ARG A 125 24.97 1.79 -8.78
C ARG A 125 24.63 2.35 -10.17
N GLY A 126 23.73 1.83 -10.82
CA GLY A 126 23.31 2.36 -12.14
C GLY A 126 22.92 3.84 -12.09
N VAL A 127 22.16 4.23 -11.06
CA VAL A 127 21.70 5.63 -10.94
C VAL A 127 22.90 6.54 -10.64
N ILE A 128 23.80 6.08 -9.79
CA ILE A 128 24.96 6.92 -9.43
C ILE A 128 25.90 7.05 -10.63
N SER A 129 26.00 5.97 -11.42
CA SER A 129 26.88 6.05 -12.61
C SER A 129 26.36 7.09 -13.61
N PHE A 130 25.05 7.22 -13.77
CA PHE A 130 24.52 8.27 -14.66
C PHE A 130 24.82 9.67 -14.10
N CYS A 131 24.70 9.71 -12.77
CA CYS A 131 24.97 11.03 -12.17
C CYS A 131 26.44 11.42 -12.34
N LEU A 132 27.31 10.48 -12.17
CA LEU A 132 28.75 10.80 -12.25
C LEU A 132 29.17 11.05 -13.70
N ALA A 133 28.38 10.47 -14.62
CA ALA A 133 28.76 10.61 -16.04
C ALA A 133 28.27 11.94 -16.59
N GLY A 134 27.22 12.52 -15.91
CA GLY A 134 26.60 13.75 -16.44
C GLY A 134 27.42 14.99 -16.10
N THR A 135 27.28 16.05 -16.94
CA THR A 135 27.98 17.33 -16.69
C THR A 135 27.16 18.21 -15.74
N GLU A 136 25.88 17.91 -15.77
CA GLU A 136 24.97 18.60 -14.83
C GLU A 136 23.93 17.61 -14.29
N THR A 137 23.81 17.71 -12.96
CA THR A 137 22.82 16.81 -12.35
C THR A 137 21.81 17.66 -11.55
N ILE A 138 20.52 17.45 -11.96
CA ILE A 138 19.46 18.12 -11.20
C ILE A 138 18.84 17.09 -10.23
N ILE A 139 18.97 17.45 -8.93
CA ILE A 139 18.38 16.55 -7.92
C ILE A 139 17.02 17.11 -7.49
N VAL A 140 15.99 16.21 -7.64
CA VAL A 140 14.64 16.69 -7.30
C VAL A 140 14.34 16.30 -5.85
N ILE A 141 14.00 17.37 -5.08
CA ILE A 141 13.69 17.08 -3.66
C ILE A 141 12.32 17.69 -3.33
N THR A 142 11.69 17.14 -2.17
CA THR A 142 10.47 17.77 -1.62
C THR A 142 10.72 18.19 -0.17
N SER A 143 9.61 18.84 0.44
CA SER A 143 9.83 19.36 1.81
C SER A 143 9.77 18.22 2.83
N GLU A 144 9.58 17.01 2.26
CA GLU A 144 9.59 15.85 3.18
C GLU A 144 11.02 15.56 3.69
N ALA A 145 11.08 15.25 5.00
CA ALA A 145 12.41 15.00 5.63
C ALA A 145 13.11 13.80 4.97
N THR A 146 12.30 12.77 4.62
CA THR A 146 12.94 11.57 4.01
C THR A 146 13.51 11.90 2.64
N SER A 147 12.86 12.81 1.80
CA SER A 147 13.41 13.24 0.50
C SER A 147 14.75 13.96 0.67
N LEU A 148 14.90 14.77 1.71
CA LEU A 148 16.15 15.51 1.94
C LEU A 148 17.28 14.55 2.34
N ILE A 149 16.92 13.54 3.23
CA ILE A 149 17.97 12.59 3.71
C ILE A 149 18.46 11.74 2.53
N ASP A 150 17.51 11.27 1.74
CA ASP A 150 17.91 10.41 0.60
C ASP A 150 18.70 11.21 -0.44
N ALA A 151 18.24 12.45 -0.69
CA ALA A 151 19.00 13.30 -1.65
C ALA A 151 20.41 13.60 -1.11
N TYR A 152 20.46 13.81 0.21
CA TYR A 152 21.79 14.05 0.81
C TYR A 152 22.69 12.82 0.63
N ALA A 153 22.16 11.65 0.91
CA ALA A 153 22.94 10.42 0.72
C ALA A 153 23.45 10.29 -0.74
N LEU A 154 22.58 10.65 -1.64
CA LEU A 154 22.99 10.58 -3.06
C LEU A 154 24.15 11.54 -3.35
N VAL A 155 24.05 12.75 -2.82
CA VAL A 155 25.12 13.74 -3.07
C VAL A 155 26.40 13.30 -2.35
N LYS A 156 26.16 12.69 -1.21
CA LYS A 156 27.33 12.21 -0.45
C LYS A 156 28.08 11.14 -1.24
N VAL A 157 27.39 10.24 -1.82
CA VAL A 157 28.05 9.18 -2.60
C VAL A 157 28.69 9.78 -3.87
N MET A 158 27.97 10.75 -4.46
CA MET A 158 28.57 11.41 -5.64
C MET A 158 29.87 12.12 -5.26
N ALA A 159 29.81 12.75 -4.10
CA ALA A 159 31.01 13.49 -3.66
C ALA A 159 32.16 12.51 -3.36
N ALA A 160 31.86 11.42 -2.76
CA ALA A 160 32.88 10.43 -2.39
C ALA A 160 33.52 9.80 -3.63
N ASN A 161 32.78 9.91 -4.71
CA ASN A 161 33.33 9.23 -5.90
C ASN A 161 33.81 10.25 -6.93
N GLY A 162 34.03 11.49 -6.45
CA GLY A 162 34.80 12.50 -7.21
C GLY A 162 33.96 13.17 -8.30
N TYR A 163 32.68 13.33 -8.13
CA TYR A 163 31.87 13.98 -9.18
C TYR A 163 32.37 15.42 -9.41
N GLN A 164 32.64 15.80 -10.62
CA GLN A 164 33.24 17.13 -10.94
C GLN A 164 32.22 18.00 -11.66
N GLY A 165 30.97 17.43 -11.83
CA GLY A 165 29.96 18.25 -12.53
C GLY A 165 29.21 19.17 -11.55
N THR A 166 28.18 19.89 -12.17
CA THR A 166 27.38 20.81 -11.32
C THR A 166 26.14 20.09 -10.79
N VAL A 167 25.99 20.33 -9.46
CA VAL A 167 24.77 19.72 -8.85
C VAL A 167 23.77 20.84 -8.56
N LYS A 168 22.57 20.64 -9.16
CA LYS A 168 21.50 21.64 -8.93
C LYS A 168 20.30 20.95 -8.26
N VAL A 169 19.61 21.82 -7.46
CA VAL A 169 18.49 21.24 -6.70
C VAL A 169 17.18 21.88 -7.18
N LEU A 170 16.27 20.93 -7.50
CA LEU A 170 14.91 21.38 -7.80
C LEU A 170 13.97 20.98 -6.65
N VAL A 171 13.33 22.02 -6.03
CA VAL A 171 12.39 21.72 -4.92
C VAL A 171 10.97 21.61 -5.48
N ASN A 172 10.47 20.40 -5.27
CA ASN A 172 9.19 20.11 -5.95
C ASN A 172 8.09 19.84 -4.91
N LYS A 173 6.83 20.14 -5.26
CA LYS A 173 5.61 19.78 -4.53
C LYS A 173 5.52 20.53 -3.19
N CYS A 174 6.09 21.74 -3.18
CA CYS A 174 5.88 22.52 -1.94
C CYS A 174 4.66 23.43 -2.06
N PRO A 175 4.03 23.67 -0.96
CA PRO A 175 2.74 24.39 -1.00
C PRO A 175 2.93 25.87 -1.33
N ASP A 176 4.21 26.37 -1.04
CA ASP A 176 4.42 27.81 -1.35
C ASP A 176 5.91 28.11 -1.47
N VAL A 177 6.28 29.28 -1.84
CA VAL A 177 7.67 29.67 -2.19
C VAL A 177 8.52 29.72 -0.91
N PRO A 178 7.99 30.28 0.20
CA PRO A 178 8.82 30.32 1.41
C PRO A 178 9.23 28.90 1.86
N THR A 179 8.23 28.01 1.86
CA THR A 179 8.58 26.62 2.23
C THR A 179 9.63 26.05 1.27
N SER A 180 9.54 26.30 0.05
CA SER A 180 10.52 25.81 -0.94
C SER A 180 11.91 26.39 -0.68
N LYS A 181 11.88 27.65 -0.30
CA LYS A 181 13.18 28.29 0.00
C LYS A 181 13.81 27.68 1.24
N ASN A 182 12.98 27.58 2.24
CA ASN A 182 13.52 26.99 3.47
C ASN A 182 14.02 25.56 3.25
N THR A 183 13.28 24.79 2.49
CA THR A 183 13.72 23.41 2.18
C THR A 183 15.08 23.42 1.46
N TYR A 184 15.25 24.27 0.53
CA TYR A 184 16.53 24.33 -0.20
C TYR A 184 17.65 24.79 0.73
N ILE A 185 17.37 25.81 1.56
CA ILE A 185 18.43 26.35 2.42
C ILE A 185 18.87 25.26 3.42
N ARG A 186 17.87 24.61 3.91
CA ARG A 186 18.23 23.52 4.85
C ARG A 186 19.07 22.45 4.17
N PHE A 187 18.66 22.02 3.05
CA PHE A 187 19.43 20.99 2.32
C PHE A 187 20.82 21.50 1.95
N LYS A 188 20.85 22.73 1.45
CA LYS A 188 22.15 23.31 1.06
C LYS A 188 23.08 23.41 2.28
N LYS A 189 22.55 23.82 3.38
CA LYS A 189 23.39 23.94 4.60
C LYS A 189 23.96 22.58 5.00
N ALA A 190 23.15 21.56 4.94
CA ALA A 190 23.65 20.22 5.27
C ALA A 190 24.77 19.78 4.31
N VAL A 191 24.59 20.07 3.04
CA VAL A 191 25.62 19.66 2.05
C VAL A 191 26.89 20.51 2.28
N ASP A 192 26.71 21.81 2.58
CA ASP A 192 27.88 22.69 2.74
C ASP A 192 28.66 22.32 4.01
N ASN A 193 27.90 21.86 4.99
CA ASN A 193 28.57 21.62 6.29
C ASN A 193 29.33 20.29 6.29
N TYR A 194 28.81 19.37 5.39
CA TYR A 194 29.37 18.03 5.67
C TYR A 194 29.99 17.45 4.39
N LEU A 195 29.74 18.13 3.22
CA LEU A 195 30.25 17.48 1.99
C LEU A 195 31.10 18.50 1.23
N ASN A 196 32.16 18.00 0.55
CA ASN A 196 33.02 18.90 -0.26
C ASN A 196 32.46 19.03 -1.68
N ILE A 197 31.20 19.22 -1.80
CA ILE A 197 30.54 19.48 -3.10
C ILE A 197 29.47 20.56 -2.87
N LYS A 198 29.37 21.49 -3.89
CA LYS A 198 28.38 22.58 -3.73
C LYS A 198 27.14 22.30 -4.59
N VAL A 199 26.05 22.81 -3.96
CA VAL A 199 24.80 22.62 -4.75
C VAL A 199 24.19 24.00 -5.02
N ALA A 200 23.51 24.05 -6.22
CA ALA A 200 22.84 25.33 -6.57
C ALA A 200 21.35 25.05 -6.81
N LEU A 201 20.58 26.15 -6.58
CA LEU A 201 19.13 25.97 -6.78
C LEU A 201 18.80 26.03 -8.29
N ALA A 202 18.10 24.92 -8.72
CA ALA A 202 17.69 24.90 -10.15
C ALA A 202 16.31 25.55 -10.33
N GLY A 203 15.45 25.43 -9.37
CA GLY A 203 14.10 26.02 -9.48
C GLY A 203 13.17 25.43 -8.42
N ILE A 204 11.95 26.07 -8.31
CA ILE A 204 10.92 25.57 -7.38
C ILE A 204 9.62 25.31 -8.16
N VAL A 205 9.12 24.14 -7.91
CA VAL A 205 7.82 23.85 -8.52
C VAL A 205 6.82 23.56 -7.40
N LEU A 206 5.73 24.44 -7.37
CA LEU A 206 4.77 24.32 -6.26
C LEU A 206 3.77 23.19 -6.52
N TYR A 207 3.25 22.79 -5.40
CA TYR A 207 2.20 21.77 -5.56
C TYR A 207 1.05 22.30 -6.41
N ASP A 208 0.67 21.39 -7.40
CA ASP A 208 -0.42 21.79 -8.32
C ASP A 208 -1.28 20.54 -8.62
N PRO A 209 -2.58 20.61 -8.24
CA PRO A 209 -3.47 19.46 -8.45
C PRO A 209 -3.65 19.14 -9.94
N ASN A 210 -3.39 20.06 -10.79
CA ASN A 210 -3.52 19.84 -12.25
C ASN A 210 -2.51 18.83 -12.78
N ILE A 211 -1.47 18.61 -12.07
CA ILE A 211 -0.49 17.59 -12.50
C ILE A 211 -1.13 16.20 -12.48
N GLU A 212 -1.92 15.91 -11.37
CA GLU A 212 -2.59 14.59 -11.30
C GLU A 212 -3.64 14.45 -12.39
N GLU A 213 -4.34 15.54 -12.59
CA GLU A 213 -5.34 15.52 -13.68
C GLU A 213 -4.67 15.31 -15.05
N ALA A 214 -3.54 15.92 -15.32
CA ALA A 214 -2.81 15.71 -16.60
C ALA A 214 -2.34 14.27 -16.73
N LEU A 215 -1.99 13.69 -15.63
CA LEU A 215 -1.52 12.29 -15.67
C LEU A 215 -2.67 11.35 -16.00
N LYS A 216 -3.88 11.63 -15.44
CA LYS A 216 -5.06 10.80 -15.75
C LYS A 216 -5.37 10.79 -17.25
N HIS A 217 -4.94 11.81 -17.80
CA HIS A 217 -5.27 11.87 -19.24
C HIS A 217 -4.03 11.55 -20.08
N GLN A 218 -3.01 11.16 -19.37
CA GLN A 218 -1.76 10.76 -20.03
C GLN A 218 -1.28 11.85 -21.01
N GLU A 219 -1.37 13.11 -20.59
CA GLU A 219 -0.82 14.29 -21.31
C GLU A 219 0.07 15.11 -20.37
N PRO A 220 1.18 15.66 -20.95
CA PRO A 220 2.04 16.48 -20.10
C PRO A 220 1.31 17.72 -19.56
N LEU A 221 1.74 18.14 -18.33
CA LEU A 221 1.09 19.29 -17.66
C LEU A 221 1.13 20.54 -18.54
N LEU A 222 2.27 20.77 -19.17
CA LEU A 222 2.41 22.03 -19.94
C LEU A 222 1.51 22.01 -21.17
N SER A 223 1.18 20.83 -21.62
CA SER A 223 0.29 20.76 -22.79
C SER A 223 -1.18 20.96 -22.37
N ARG A 224 -1.50 20.44 -21.23
CA ARG A 224 -2.94 20.45 -20.88
C ARG A 224 -3.26 21.68 -20.03
N PHE A 225 -2.44 22.00 -19.09
CA PHE A 225 -2.71 23.18 -18.24
C PHE A 225 -1.52 24.14 -18.29
N PRO A 226 -1.33 24.96 -19.38
CA PRO A 226 -0.13 25.78 -19.62
C PRO A 226 -0.05 26.97 -18.64
N ASN A 227 -1.18 27.29 -18.00
CA ASN A 227 -1.13 28.49 -17.15
C ASN A 227 -1.25 28.11 -15.68
N SER A 228 -1.13 26.83 -15.38
CA SER A 228 -1.16 26.44 -13.96
C SER A 228 0.09 26.91 -13.22
N VAL A 229 -0.03 26.89 -11.86
CA VAL A 229 1.10 27.39 -11.05
C VAL A 229 2.36 26.55 -11.32
N ALA A 230 2.21 25.24 -11.42
CA ALA A 230 3.38 24.36 -11.68
C ALA A 230 3.93 24.59 -13.09
N SER A 231 3.00 24.83 -14.10
CA SER A 231 3.48 25.12 -15.46
C SER A 231 4.30 26.42 -15.50
N GLN A 232 3.86 27.31 -14.76
CA GLN A 232 4.58 28.60 -14.76
C GLN A 232 5.93 28.46 -14.04
N CYS A 233 5.94 27.68 -12.94
CA CYS A 233 7.22 27.43 -12.26
C CYS A 233 8.22 26.76 -13.20
N ILE A 234 7.72 25.76 -13.93
CA ILE A 234 8.64 25.03 -14.84
C ILE A 234 9.10 25.96 -15.97
N GLN A 235 8.22 26.76 -16.51
CA GLN A 235 8.62 27.69 -17.59
C GLN A 235 9.67 28.69 -17.07
N SER A 236 9.47 29.17 -15.84
CA SER A 236 10.45 30.10 -15.27
C SER A 236 11.80 29.42 -15.03
N MET A 237 11.71 28.26 -14.51
CA MET A 237 12.96 27.49 -14.27
C MET A 237 13.75 27.30 -15.58
N VAL A 238 13.05 26.93 -16.64
CA VAL A 238 13.74 26.69 -17.93
C VAL A 238 14.30 28.02 -18.46
N SER A 239 13.60 29.12 -18.20
CA SER A 239 14.15 30.44 -18.62
C SER A 239 15.47 30.73 -17.93
N ILE A 240 15.50 30.35 -16.66
CA ILE A 240 16.74 30.60 -15.90
C ILE A 240 17.85 29.66 -16.40
N LEU A 241 17.40 28.41 -16.62
CA LEU A 241 18.38 27.46 -17.18
C LEU A 241 18.99 27.98 -18.48
N LEU A 242 18.22 28.71 -19.30
CA LEU A 242 18.71 29.18 -20.62
C LEU A 242 19.50 30.49 -20.46
N SER A 243 19.19 31.35 -19.37
CA SER A 243 19.84 32.66 -19.18
C SER A 243 21.24 32.49 -18.56
N ASN A 244 21.56 31.57 -17.82
CA ASN A 244 22.85 31.33 -17.16
C ASN A 244 23.81 30.58 -18.08
N GLU A 245 23.54 30.75 -19.50
CA GLU A 245 24.42 30.01 -20.43
C GLU A 245 25.48 30.95 -21.00
N SER A 246 26.86 30.86 -20.50
CA SER A 246 27.94 31.39 -21.37
C SER A 246 28.27 30.40 -22.49
N LEU A 247 27.86 30.62 -23.71
CA LEU A 247 28.13 29.92 -25.00
C LEU A 247 29.58 29.42 -25.06
N ASP A 248 30.44 29.33 -23.83
CA ASP A 248 31.86 28.91 -23.96
C ASP A 248 32.15 27.79 -22.97
N GLU A 249 31.17 27.03 -22.36
CA GLU A 249 31.60 25.92 -21.48
C GLU A 249 31.16 24.58 -22.10
N ALA A 250 31.60 24.29 -23.33
CA ALA A 250 31.58 23.05 -24.13
C ALA A 250 31.43 21.81 -23.22
N THR A 251 30.19 21.23 -23.07
CA THR A 251 29.78 19.94 -22.45
C THR A 251 29.88 18.81 -23.49
N GLY A 252 30.84 17.86 -23.33
CA GLY A 252 31.33 16.50 -23.62
C GLY A 252 30.47 15.77 -24.65
N ASP A 253 31.04 15.24 -25.76
CA ASP A 253 30.51 14.32 -26.80
C ASP A 253 29.85 13.08 -26.17
N PHE A 254 28.50 12.67 -26.54
CA PHE A 254 27.74 11.47 -26.10
C PHE A 254 28.68 10.29 -25.85
N SER A 255 29.80 10.31 -26.66
CA SER A 255 30.74 9.18 -26.48
C SER A 255 31.49 9.27 -25.15
N THR A 256 31.79 10.45 -24.78
CA THR A 256 32.50 10.64 -23.50
C THR A 256 31.57 10.35 -22.32
N PHE A 257 30.30 10.78 -22.41
CA PHE A 257 29.34 10.48 -21.33
C PHE A 257 29.21 8.97 -21.11
N TRP A 258 29.00 8.24 -22.18
CA TRP A 258 28.72 6.80 -22.02
C TRP A 258 30.00 6.04 -21.66
N LYS A 259 31.15 6.55 -22.11
CA LYS A 259 32.41 5.93 -21.64
C LYS A 259 32.58 6.13 -20.13
N ARG A 260 32.27 7.31 -19.66
CA ARG A 260 32.37 7.57 -18.21
C ARG A 260 31.34 6.73 -17.44
N TYR A 261 30.13 6.72 -17.99
CA TYR A 261 29.12 5.89 -17.31
C TYR A 261 29.61 4.45 -17.13
N PHE A 262 30.18 3.88 -18.12
CA PHE A 262 30.57 2.47 -18.03
C PHE A 262 31.80 2.31 -17.11
N ASP A 263 32.66 3.33 -17.15
CA ASP A 263 33.80 3.26 -16.21
C ASP A 263 33.30 3.22 -14.76
N PHE A 264 32.29 3.98 -14.51
CA PHE A 264 31.82 4.04 -13.12
C PHE A 264 30.92 2.84 -12.80
N SER A 265 30.32 2.34 -13.85
CA SER A 265 29.46 1.17 -13.61
C SER A 265 30.28 -0.10 -13.38
N SER A 266 31.56 -0.20 -13.79
CA SER A 266 32.39 -1.42 -13.69
C SER A 266 33.32 -1.32 -12.48
N GLU A 267 33.53 -0.12 -11.87
CA GLU A 267 34.42 0.06 -10.70
C GLU A 267 33.62 -0.01 -9.40
N THR A 268 34.26 -0.49 -8.26
CA THR A 268 33.58 -0.51 -6.94
C THR A 268 33.39 0.93 -6.42
N LEU A 269 32.05 1.32 -6.23
CA LEU A 269 31.75 2.69 -5.76
C LEU A 269 32.08 2.81 -4.26
N SER A 270 32.78 3.87 -3.95
CA SER A 270 33.05 4.14 -2.51
C SER A 270 31.78 4.59 -1.78
N ILE A 271 31.35 3.72 -0.78
CA ILE A 271 30.18 4.09 0.05
C ILE A 271 30.69 4.51 1.43
N PRO A 272 30.67 5.81 1.70
CA PRO A 272 31.26 6.19 2.99
C PRO A 272 30.53 5.53 4.16
N ASP A 273 31.18 4.66 5.16
CA ASP A 273 30.70 4.08 6.44
C ASP A 273 30.89 5.08 7.58
N LYS A 274 29.69 5.70 8.14
CA LYS A 274 29.46 6.43 9.41
C LYS A 274 30.03 7.86 9.33
N PRO A 275 29.32 8.96 10.02
CA PRO A 275 29.76 10.37 10.00
C PRO A 275 31.21 10.52 10.48
N GLN A 276 32.17 10.67 9.58
CA GLN A 276 33.56 11.13 9.87
C GLN A 276 33.54 12.29 10.88
N GLU A 277 33.63 12.02 12.24
CA GLU A 277 34.05 12.98 13.30
C GLU A 277 35.20 13.87 12.82
N ARG A 278 34.85 15.03 12.31
CA ARG A 278 35.82 16.14 12.13
C ARG A 278 36.91 16.08 13.21
N GLY A 279 38.06 15.40 13.06
CA GLY A 279 39.43 15.63 13.55
C GLY A 279 39.58 16.99 14.24
N GLU A 280 39.29 17.07 15.60
CA GLU A 280 39.86 17.94 16.65
C GLU A 280 40.90 18.92 16.07
N ALA A 281 40.42 20.02 15.53
CA ALA A 281 41.19 21.28 15.48
C ALA A 281 42.06 21.46 16.73
N LYS A 282 43.31 20.91 16.78
CA LYS A 282 44.52 21.36 17.50
C LYS A 282 44.37 22.80 18.00
N GLU A 283 43.81 22.90 19.22
CA GLU A 283 44.02 24.02 20.17
C GLU A 283 45.42 24.62 20.03
N PRO A 284 45.54 25.90 19.61
CA PRO A 284 46.83 26.59 19.77
C PRO A 284 47.06 27.02 21.22
N THR A 285 47.94 26.30 22.03
CA THR A 285 48.94 26.65 23.07
C THR A 285 49.02 28.17 23.27
N SER A 286 48.41 28.66 24.40
CA SER A 286 48.61 29.64 25.49
C SER A 286 49.94 30.37 25.35
N SER A 287 49.87 31.68 24.99
CA SER A 287 50.74 32.64 25.70
C SER A 287 50.12 34.04 25.64
N ASP A 288 49.59 34.51 26.76
CA ASP A 288 50.09 35.64 27.57
C ASP A 288 49.15 36.85 27.40
N GLU A 289 48.36 37.19 28.44
CA GLU A 289 48.48 38.39 29.29
C GLU A 289 47.24 39.28 29.11
N THR A 290 46.43 39.46 30.18
CA THR A 290 46.16 40.56 31.13
C THR A 290 44.95 41.37 30.65
N ASP A 291 43.81 41.30 31.42
CA ASP A 291 43.28 42.52 32.07
C ASP A 291 41.75 42.50 32.02
N GLU A 292 41.10 42.13 33.14
CA GLU A 292 39.86 42.64 33.76
C GLU A 292 39.42 43.99 33.17
N PRO A 293 38.04 44.31 33.34
CA PRO A 293 36.82 44.79 32.67
C PRO A 293 36.53 46.26 33.00
N PRO A 294 35.62 46.94 32.22
CA PRO A 294 34.30 47.26 32.80
C PRO A 294 33.25 47.54 31.72
N PRO A 295 31.93 47.78 32.24
CA PRO A 295 30.47 47.62 32.37
C PRO A 295 29.72 48.68 31.53
N SER A 296 28.49 48.32 31.07
CA SER A 296 27.08 48.78 31.09
C SER A 296 26.88 49.97 30.13
N HIS A 297 25.86 49.85 29.21
CA HIS A 297 24.90 50.97 29.04
C HIS A 297 23.76 50.53 28.11
N ALA A 298 22.60 50.24 28.66
CA ALA A 298 21.21 50.66 28.36
C ALA A 298 21.15 52.11 27.88
N PRO A 299 20.09 52.41 27.14
CA PRO A 299 19.12 53.44 27.57
C PRO A 299 17.69 53.09 27.13
N ALA A 300 16.69 53.32 28.08
CA ALA A 300 15.37 53.89 28.41
C ALA A 300 15.07 55.13 27.58
N VAL A 301 13.80 55.24 27.03
CA VAL A 301 12.70 56.15 27.46
C VAL A 301 11.64 56.17 26.36
N ASN A 302 10.28 55.98 26.76
CA ASN A 302 9.14 56.79 27.21
C ASN A 302 7.96 56.62 26.25
N THR A 303 6.80 56.25 26.78
CA THR A 303 5.43 56.45 27.28
C THR A 303 4.62 57.34 26.33
N LEU A 304 3.40 56.85 25.94
CA LEU A 304 2.13 57.60 26.11
C LEU A 304 0.96 56.65 25.87
N LYS A 305 0.07 56.40 26.83
CA LYS A 305 -1.29 56.42 27.42
C LYS A 305 -2.29 57.14 26.50
N ALA A 306 -3.44 56.47 26.16
CA ALA A 306 -4.80 57.07 26.32
C ALA A 306 -5.85 55.99 26.02
N GLU A 307 -6.70 55.56 26.94
CA GLU A 307 -8.11 55.11 27.01
C GLU A 307 -9.06 56.29 26.76
N PRO A 308 -10.60 55.96 26.66
CA PRO A 308 -11.72 55.60 25.77
C PRO A 308 -12.92 56.53 25.95
N ALA A 309 -13.67 56.77 24.87
CA ALA A 309 -15.01 57.40 24.99
C ALA A 309 -16.05 56.53 24.25
N ASP A 310 -17.11 55.97 24.95
CA ASP A 310 -18.55 55.97 25.27
C ASP A 310 -19.36 56.75 24.21
N THR A 311 -20.33 56.07 23.52
CA THR A 311 -21.74 56.52 23.51
C THR A 311 -22.60 55.48 22.79
N GLU A 312 -23.42 54.66 23.45
CA GLU A 312 -24.81 54.18 23.57
C GLU A 312 -25.81 55.20 23.05
N ARG A 313 -26.81 54.80 22.08
CA ARG A 313 -28.21 54.34 22.02
C ARG A 313 -29.07 55.42 21.34
N LEU A 314 -29.91 54.99 20.35
CA LEU A 314 -31.39 55.01 20.38
C LEU A 314 -31.92 55.07 18.94
N LEU A 315 -32.59 53.98 18.43
CA LEU A 315 -33.81 53.78 17.61
C LEU A 315 -34.88 54.84 17.92
N PRO A 316 -35.87 54.92 16.93
CA PRO A 316 -37.14 54.19 16.74
C PRO A 316 -37.66 54.33 15.30
N SER A 317 -38.32 53.24 14.77
CA SER A 317 -39.60 52.71 14.28
C SER A 317 -40.37 53.75 13.45
N LEU A 318 -40.82 53.37 12.22
CA LEU A 318 -42.21 53.48 11.71
C LEU A 318 -42.28 52.92 10.30
N ALA A 319 -43.03 51.79 10.02
CA ALA A 319 -44.34 51.28 9.56
C ALA A 319 -44.67 51.81 8.16
N SER A 320 -45.04 50.96 7.15
CA SER A 320 -46.24 50.32 6.55
C SER A 320 -46.40 50.81 5.10
N LYS A 321 -46.51 49.82 4.19
CA LYS A 321 -47.68 49.73 3.28
C LYS A 321 -47.66 48.38 2.56
N ALA A 322 -48.55 47.45 2.89
CA ALA A 322 -49.71 46.62 2.50
C ALA A 322 -49.99 46.67 1.00
N ILE A 323 -50.23 45.50 0.29
CA ILE A 323 -51.03 44.35 -0.18
C ILE A 323 -51.34 44.55 -1.67
N PRO A 324 -51.95 43.37 -2.34
CA PRO A 324 -52.65 42.17 -1.87
C PRO A 324 -52.55 41.02 -2.87
N GLU A 325 -52.76 39.72 -2.33
CA GLU A 325 -53.63 38.53 -2.17
C GLU A 325 -54.04 37.97 -3.53
N ASP A 326 -53.78 36.62 -3.69
CA ASP A 326 -54.86 35.70 -4.13
C ASP A 326 -54.35 34.25 -4.05
N ILE A 327 -54.97 33.36 -3.20
CA ILE A 327 -55.92 32.25 -2.94
C ILE A 327 -55.71 31.14 -3.98
N THR A 328 -55.35 29.88 -3.50
CA THR A 328 -56.19 28.66 -3.47
C THR A 328 -55.30 27.43 -3.68
N GLU A 329 -55.10 26.58 -2.62
CA GLU A 329 -55.07 25.11 -2.50
C GLU A 329 -55.84 24.42 -3.62
N PRO A 330 -55.58 22.89 -3.69
CA PRO A 330 -55.37 21.90 -4.76
C PRO A 330 -56.56 20.95 -4.90
N PRO A 331 -56.58 20.12 -6.01
CA PRO A 331 -56.49 18.65 -5.95
C PRO A 331 -56.29 18.02 -7.32
N PRO A 332 -56.38 16.61 -7.39
CA PRO A 332 -56.23 15.20 -7.00
C PRO A 332 -55.82 14.31 -8.17
N GLN A 333 -55.09 13.22 -7.80
CA GLN A 333 -54.89 11.85 -8.29
C GLN A 333 -56.11 11.34 -9.07
N PRO A 334 -55.94 10.33 -9.94
CA PRO A 334 -56.73 9.10 -9.83
C PRO A 334 -55.91 7.85 -10.14
N ASP A 335 -56.19 6.77 -9.33
CA ASP A 335 -56.65 5.38 -9.14
C ASP A 335 -57.00 4.71 -10.48
N ILE A 336 -56.53 3.53 -10.73
CA ILE A 336 -57.34 2.37 -11.15
C ILE A 336 -56.60 1.09 -10.73
N THR A 337 -57.16 0.26 -9.77
CA THR A 337 -57.84 -0.99 -9.36
C THR A 337 -58.00 -1.94 -10.55
N GLU A 338 -57.65 -3.19 -10.32
CA GLU A 338 -58.56 -4.35 -10.15
C GLU A 338 -57.83 -5.64 -10.57
N SER A 339 -57.82 -6.62 -9.59
CA SER A 339 -58.58 -7.78 -9.07
C SER A 339 -58.32 -9.02 -9.92
N ALA A 340 -57.99 -10.13 -9.20
CA ALA A 340 -58.69 -11.33 -8.67
C ALA A 340 -58.48 -12.52 -9.62
N ASN A 341 -58.00 -13.65 -9.02
CA ASN A 341 -58.51 -14.96 -8.56
C ASN A 341 -58.52 -15.97 -9.70
N ASN A 342 -57.93 -17.17 -9.46
CA ASN A 342 -58.39 -18.55 -9.18
C ASN A 342 -58.08 -19.45 -10.38
N ASP A 343 -57.42 -20.62 -10.07
CA ASP A 343 -57.90 -22.02 -10.07
C ASP A 343 -57.13 -22.84 -11.11
N SER A 344 -56.53 -23.96 -10.60
CA SER A 344 -56.76 -25.41 -10.51
C SER A 344 -56.18 -26.13 -11.73
N THR A 345 -55.36 -27.18 -11.50
CA THR A 345 -55.39 -28.66 -11.48
C THR A 345 -54.89 -29.20 -12.83
N THR A 346 -53.87 -30.07 -12.74
CA THR A 346 -53.97 -31.43 -13.32
C THR A 346 -52.64 -32.16 -13.12
N ARG A 347 -52.60 -33.15 -12.25
CA ARG A 347 -52.36 -34.59 -12.05
C ARG A 347 -52.17 -35.34 -13.38
N LEU A 348 -51.14 -36.19 -13.50
CA LEU A 348 -51.20 -37.64 -13.77
C LEU A 348 -49.79 -38.19 -13.96
N GLN A 349 -49.40 -39.17 -13.04
CA GLN A 349 -49.47 -40.65 -12.96
C GLN A 349 -48.15 -41.26 -13.46
N ASP A 350 -47.48 -42.06 -12.60
CA ASP A 350 -47.44 -43.49 -12.23
C ASP A 350 -46.43 -44.24 -13.10
N GLU A 351 -45.40 -44.86 -12.45
CA GLU A 351 -45.29 -46.34 -12.49
C GLU A 351 -44.02 -46.77 -11.74
N GLN A 352 -44.20 -47.34 -10.52
CA GLN A 352 -44.26 -48.56 -9.70
C GLN A 352 -43.18 -49.57 -10.12
N ALA A 353 -42.34 -50.04 -9.12
CA ALA A 353 -42.45 -51.15 -8.15
C ALA A 353 -41.18 -52.02 -8.21
N SER A 354 -40.58 -52.20 -6.95
CA SER A 354 -40.65 -53.48 -6.22
C SER A 354 -39.68 -53.43 -5.03
N GLU A 355 -40.28 -53.40 -3.79
CA GLU A 355 -40.81 -54.17 -2.64
C GLU A 355 -39.69 -54.96 -1.95
N ALA A 356 -39.50 -54.71 -0.62
CA ALA A 356 -40.08 -55.35 0.59
C ALA A 356 -38.99 -55.53 1.64
N GLU A 357 -39.17 -54.91 2.88
CA GLU A 357 -39.94 -54.98 4.14
C GLU A 357 -39.02 -55.40 5.29
N ILE A 358 -38.94 -54.53 6.34
CA ILE A 358 -39.29 -55.01 7.70
C ILE A 358 -39.59 -53.79 8.57
N LYS A 359 -40.97 -53.58 8.98
CA LYS A 359 -41.97 -53.68 10.07
C LYS A 359 -41.50 -52.89 11.30
N GLU A 360 -42.06 -51.72 11.58
CA GLU A 360 -42.77 -50.69 12.37
C GLU A 360 -43.16 -51.22 13.75
N THR A 361 -42.86 -50.46 14.85
CA THR A 361 -43.91 -49.70 15.59
C THR A 361 -43.23 -48.74 16.56
N PRO A 362 -44.03 -47.66 17.16
CA PRO A 362 -44.74 -46.39 16.98
C PRO A 362 -44.10 -45.25 17.78
N SER A 363 -43.99 -44.16 17.05
CA SER A 363 -44.06 -42.69 17.17
C SER A 363 -44.55 -42.24 18.56
N PRO A 364 -43.77 -41.32 19.30
CA PRO A 364 -44.51 -40.32 20.09
C PRO A 364 -44.53 -38.96 19.37
N SER A 365 -45.74 -38.45 18.88
CA SER A 365 -46.26 -37.09 18.61
C SER A 365 -45.20 -36.01 18.82
N PRO A 366 -45.01 -35.09 17.86
CA PRO A 366 -44.05 -33.97 17.82
C PRO A 366 -44.47 -32.82 18.76
N GLY A 367 -44.18 -32.86 20.05
CA GLY A 367 -44.02 -31.73 21.01
C GLY A 367 -42.87 -30.81 20.61
N ASN A 368 -43.16 -29.78 19.83
CA ASN A 368 -42.59 -28.41 19.89
C ASN A 368 -41.22 -28.38 20.57
N ASP A 369 -40.19 -29.07 20.01
CA ASP A 369 -38.82 -28.70 20.43
C ASP A 369 -38.03 -28.23 19.20
N THR A 370 -38.38 -27.12 18.52
CA THR A 370 -37.35 -26.41 17.73
C THR A 370 -35.95 -26.63 18.33
N PRO A 371 -35.04 -27.51 17.74
CA PRO A 371 -33.64 -27.46 18.23
C PRO A 371 -33.09 -26.03 18.24
N THR A 372 -33.46 -25.17 19.24
CA THR A 372 -32.55 -24.05 19.56
C THR A 372 -31.16 -24.28 18.95
N ALA A 373 -30.98 -24.28 17.56
CA ALA A 373 -29.72 -23.99 16.85
C ALA A 373 -28.82 -23.06 17.67
N ILE A 374 -28.32 -23.54 18.82
CA ILE A 374 -27.15 -22.81 19.36
C ILE A 374 -26.42 -22.10 18.22
N LEU A 375 -26.88 -20.94 17.65
CA LEU A 375 -26.14 -20.02 16.76
C LEU A 375 -24.67 -19.95 17.18
N ARG A 376 -23.90 -21.05 16.88
CA ARG A 376 -22.43 -20.96 17.00
C ARG A 376 -21.88 -19.90 16.02
N PRO A 377 -21.11 -18.86 16.51
CA PRO A 377 -20.50 -17.88 15.59
C PRO A 377 -19.87 -18.56 14.37
N THR A 378 -20.28 -18.32 13.12
CA THR A 378 -19.68 -18.75 11.84
C THR A 378 -18.15 -18.63 11.87
N PRO A 379 -17.43 -19.79 11.72
CA PRO A 379 -15.97 -19.76 11.57
C PRO A 379 -15.52 -18.65 10.60
N GLU A 380 -14.55 -17.73 11.15
CA GLU A 380 -14.09 -16.59 10.32
C GLU A 380 -12.68 -16.90 9.77
N MET A 381 -12.43 -16.73 8.37
CA MET A 381 -11.14 -16.99 7.68
C MET A 381 -10.26 -15.74 7.73
N THR A 382 -10.42 -14.89 8.77
CA THR A 382 -9.71 -13.58 8.71
C THR A 382 -8.62 -13.56 9.78
N ASN A 383 -8.58 -14.63 10.63
CA ASN A 383 -7.50 -14.59 11.63
C ASN A 383 -6.76 -15.94 11.65
N LEU A 384 -6.23 -16.20 10.45
CA LEU A 384 -5.57 -17.52 10.37
C LEU A 384 -4.13 -17.41 10.91
N ALA A 385 -3.76 -18.58 11.48
CA ALA A 385 -2.44 -18.58 12.14
C ALA A 385 -1.31 -18.79 11.12
N SER A 386 -0.23 -17.96 11.38
CA SER A 386 1.02 -18.15 10.58
C SER A 386 2.06 -18.91 11.40
N PRO A 387 2.96 -19.62 10.69
CA PRO A 387 4.01 -20.31 11.43
C PRO A 387 4.91 -19.33 12.20
N LEU A 388 5.20 -19.72 13.48
CA LEU A 388 5.91 -18.80 14.39
C LEU A 388 7.32 -18.49 13.88
N PRO A 389 8.00 -19.48 13.30
CA PRO A 389 9.36 -19.18 12.82
C PRO A 389 9.35 -18.12 11.71
N ILE A 390 8.35 -18.18 10.89
CA ILE A 390 8.28 -17.15 9.83
C ILE A 390 8.06 -15.78 10.46
N LEU A 391 7.17 -15.65 11.41
CA LEU A 391 6.90 -14.35 12.08
C LEU A 391 8.12 -13.90 12.89
N ALA A 392 8.76 -14.86 13.55
CA ALA A 392 9.99 -14.51 14.30
C ALA A 392 11.08 -13.95 13.40
N LYS A 393 11.30 -14.67 12.33
CA LYS A 393 12.31 -14.16 11.39
C LYS A 393 11.93 -12.77 10.84
N SER A 394 10.64 -12.59 10.64
CA SER A 394 10.23 -11.26 10.13
C SER A 394 10.50 -10.17 11.16
N LEU A 395 10.25 -10.41 12.45
CA LEU A 395 10.52 -9.41 13.49
C LEU A 395 12.03 -9.17 13.63
N GLU A 396 12.80 -10.26 13.51
CA GLU A 396 14.27 -10.11 13.51
C GLU A 396 14.74 -9.19 12.39
N LEU A 397 14.27 -9.46 11.18
CA LEU A 397 14.71 -8.64 10.02
C LEU A 397 14.26 -7.19 10.19
N LYS A 398 13.18 -7.08 10.82
CA LYS A 398 12.69 -5.70 11.02
C LYS A 398 13.50 -5.00 12.11
N GLY A 399 13.85 -5.73 13.19
CA GLY A 399 14.74 -5.16 14.22
C GLY A 399 16.05 -4.63 13.63
N LYS A 400 16.51 -5.10 12.46
CA LYS A 400 17.80 -4.67 11.86
C LYS A 400 17.58 -3.55 10.86
N GLY A 401 16.31 -3.10 10.71
CA GLY A 401 16.03 -2.03 9.73
C GLY A 401 14.73 -2.29 8.97
N THR A 402 14.38 -1.41 7.89
CA THR A 402 13.15 -1.57 7.09
C THR A 402 13.28 -2.76 6.13
N LEU A 403 12.20 -3.56 6.16
CA LEU A 403 12.23 -4.73 5.26
C LEU A 403 12.17 -4.28 3.80
N SER A 404 13.10 -4.85 3.01
CA SER A 404 13.07 -4.57 1.56
C SER A 404 11.85 -5.21 0.89
N GLN A 405 11.48 -4.69 -0.22
CA GLN A 405 10.35 -5.24 -1.00
C GLN A 405 10.56 -6.72 -1.32
N SER A 406 11.74 -7.06 -1.63
CA SER A 406 12.01 -8.48 -1.96
C SER A 406 11.81 -9.38 -0.73
N GLU A 407 12.19 -8.84 0.42
CA GLU A 407 12.00 -9.64 1.65
C GLU A 407 10.51 -9.79 1.99
N LEU A 408 9.75 -8.77 1.81
CA LEU A 408 8.30 -8.84 2.06
C LEU A 408 7.61 -9.78 1.08
N MET A 409 8.11 -9.77 -0.07
CA MET A 409 7.51 -10.68 -1.07
C MET A 409 7.80 -12.14 -0.71
N GLU A 410 9.01 -12.31 -0.34
CA GLU A 410 9.37 -13.71 0.00
C GLU A 410 8.54 -14.22 1.19
N ILE A 411 8.28 -13.35 2.13
CA ILE A 411 7.56 -13.78 3.34
C ILE A 411 6.09 -14.02 3.00
N PHE A 412 5.52 -13.18 2.23
CA PHE A 412 4.06 -13.29 2.02
C PHE A 412 3.75 -14.40 1.01
N THR A 413 4.68 -14.67 0.08
CA THR A 413 4.33 -15.63 -0.99
C THR A 413 4.53 -17.07 -0.48
N CYS A 414 5.06 -17.21 0.68
CA CYS A 414 5.23 -18.60 1.15
C CYS A 414 4.33 -18.88 2.35
N ASP A 415 3.60 -17.84 2.86
CA ASP A 415 2.70 -18.01 4.02
C ASP A 415 1.24 -17.91 3.54
N PRO A 416 0.50 -19.04 3.62
CA PRO A 416 -0.88 -19.06 3.11
C PRO A 416 -1.79 -18.08 3.87
N ALA A 417 -1.61 -17.96 5.18
CA ALA A 417 -2.47 -17.03 5.94
C ALA A 417 -2.20 -15.57 5.55
N LEU A 418 -0.93 -15.21 5.49
CA LEU A 418 -0.60 -13.82 5.10
C LEU A 418 -1.02 -13.53 3.67
N MET A 419 -0.81 -14.50 2.76
CA MET A 419 -1.21 -14.28 1.35
C MET A 419 -2.73 -14.09 1.25
N LEU A 420 -3.49 -14.89 1.95
CA LEU A 420 -4.97 -14.74 1.91
C LEU A 420 -5.38 -13.35 2.39
N ARG A 421 -4.70 -12.78 3.34
CA ARG A 421 -5.03 -11.43 3.83
C ARG A 421 -4.75 -10.37 2.74
N VAL A 422 -3.63 -10.65 2.04
CA VAL A 422 -3.30 -9.68 0.97
C VAL A 422 -4.33 -9.79 -0.16
N LEU A 423 -4.74 -10.98 -0.44
CA LEU A 423 -5.73 -11.17 -1.53
C LEU A 423 -7.07 -10.51 -1.15
N ARG A 424 -7.35 -10.67 0.06
CA ARG A 424 -8.59 -10.00 0.50
C ARG A 424 -8.49 -8.48 0.32
N MET A 425 -7.35 -7.97 0.58
CA MET A 425 -7.16 -6.52 0.45
C MET A 425 -7.28 -6.08 -1.01
N SER A 426 -6.62 -6.87 -1.73
CA SER A 426 -6.65 -6.50 -3.17
C SER A 426 -8.07 -6.62 -3.75
N ALA A 427 -8.79 -7.63 -3.24
CA ALA A 427 -10.16 -7.86 -3.76
C ALA A 427 -11.07 -6.67 -3.41
N PHE A 428 -10.85 -6.02 -2.25
CA PHE A 428 -11.60 -4.81 -1.88
C PHE A 428 -11.30 -3.66 -2.84
N SER A 429 -10.07 -3.53 -3.29
CA SER A 429 -9.66 -2.43 -4.19
C SER A 429 -10.10 -2.70 -5.64
N GLN A 430 -10.26 -3.98 -6.11
CA GLN A 430 -10.54 -4.41 -7.49
C GLN A 430 -12.06 -4.34 -7.77
N GLN A 431 -12.86 -4.43 -6.75
CA GLN A 431 -14.32 -4.24 -6.89
C GLN A 431 -14.66 -2.82 -7.35
N GLN A 432 -13.70 -1.96 -7.22
CA GLN A 432 -13.99 -0.56 -7.62
C GLN A 432 -13.50 -0.28 -9.04
N ARG A 433 -12.75 -1.37 -9.68
CA ARG A 433 -12.07 -1.00 -10.95
C ARG A 433 -12.35 -2.03 -12.03
N GLY A 434 -13.28 -3.21 -11.75
CA GLY A 434 -13.69 -4.21 -12.75
C GLY A 434 -12.51 -4.91 -13.41
N ARG A 435 -11.32 -5.28 -12.81
CA ARG A 435 -10.12 -5.85 -13.49
C ARG A 435 -9.88 -7.27 -12.97
N ARG A 436 -9.31 -8.18 -13.83
CA ARG A 436 -8.93 -9.57 -13.49
C ARG A 436 -7.76 -9.59 -12.51
N PRO A 437 -7.69 -10.74 -11.70
CA PRO A 437 -6.66 -10.72 -10.64
C PRO A 437 -5.25 -10.69 -11.24
N ALA A 438 -4.48 -9.69 -10.94
CA ALA A 438 -3.08 -9.27 -11.20
C ALA A 438 -2.10 -10.30 -10.64
N ASN A 439 -1.08 -10.79 -11.46
CA ASN A 439 0.08 -11.56 -10.96
C ASN A 439 0.50 -11.13 -9.55
N ILE A 440 0.98 -12.13 -8.70
CA ILE A 440 1.30 -12.01 -7.26
C ILE A 440 2.08 -10.71 -7.00
N ARG A 441 2.88 -10.36 -7.96
CA ARG A 441 3.69 -9.14 -7.77
C ARG A 441 2.82 -7.88 -7.83
N GLN A 442 1.97 -7.91 -8.73
CA GLN A 442 1.08 -6.72 -8.88
C GLN A 442 0.18 -6.57 -7.65
N ILE A 443 -0.25 -7.82 -7.12
CA ILE A 443 -1.14 -7.74 -5.93
C ILE A 443 -0.36 -7.14 -4.75
N LEU A 444 0.82 -7.52 -4.62
CA LEU A 444 1.63 -7.02 -3.48
C LEU A 444 2.03 -5.56 -3.70
N GLN A 445 2.27 -5.17 -4.93
CA GLN A 445 2.61 -3.77 -5.22
C GLN A 445 1.41 -2.85 -4.97
N GLU A 446 0.31 -3.38 -5.36
CA GLU A 446 -0.90 -2.54 -5.13
C GLU A 446 -1.09 -2.29 -3.63
N VAL A 447 -0.80 -3.34 -2.89
CA VAL A 447 -1.00 -3.12 -1.43
C VAL A 447 0.11 -2.20 -0.89
N GLY A 448 1.33 -2.34 -1.39
CA GLY A 448 2.42 -1.41 -1.03
C GLY A 448 3.21 -1.95 0.18
N PRO A 449 4.48 -1.61 0.31
CA PRO A 449 5.42 -2.16 1.32
C PRO A 449 5.08 -1.68 2.74
N ASP A 450 4.48 -0.49 2.87
CA ASP A 450 4.16 0.00 4.23
C ASP A 450 3.01 -0.81 4.85
N LEU A 451 2.01 -1.04 4.04
CA LEU A 451 0.87 -1.81 4.57
C LEU A 451 1.24 -3.28 4.79
N LEU A 452 2.05 -3.78 3.81
CA LEU A 452 2.50 -5.19 3.99
C LEU A 452 3.32 -5.33 5.27
N SER A 453 4.16 -4.34 5.46
CA SER A 453 4.98 -4.40 6.68
C SER A 453 4.10 -4.27 7.93
N SER A 454 3.15 -3.45 7.85
CA SER A 454 2.25 -3.30 9.01
C SER A 454 1.46 -4.59 9.27
N LEU A 455 1.03 -5.22 8.20
CA LEU A 455 0.27 -6.47 8.36
C LEU A 455 1.15 -7.56 8.99
N LEU A 456 2.34 -7.61 8.51
CA LEU A 456 3.26 -8.63 9.04
C LEU A 456 3.51 -8.39 10.53
N THR A 457 3.76 -7.16 10.91
CA THR A 457 4.06 -6.84 12.32
C THR A 457 2.82 -7.12 13.19
N GLN A 458 1.82 -6.82 12.55
CA GLN A 458 0.59 -7.03 13.33
C GLN A 458 0.32 -8.54 13.54
N THR A 459 0.48 -9.21 12.53
CA THR A 459 0.24 -10.67 12.65
C THR A 459 1.23 -11.28 13.67
N ALA A 460 2.42 -10.76 13.60
CA ALA A 460 3.43 -11.29 14.54
C ALA A 460 3.09 -10.93 15.98
N LEU A 461 2.59 -9.73 16.18
CA LEU A 461 2.28 -9.29 17.55
C LEU A 461 1.03 -10.03 18.09
N GLN A 462 0.14 -10.13 17.15
CA GLN A 462 -1.07 -10.86 17.56
C GLN A 462 -0.74 -12.31 17.95
N SER A 463 0.10 -12.86 17.23
CA SER A 463 0.47 -14.26 17.52
C SER A 463 1.27 -14.36 18.81
N ALA A 464 1.97 -13.28 19.15
CA ALA A 464 2.82 -13.28 20.36
C ALA A 464 2.00 -12.97 21.60
N LEU A 465 0.98 -12.13 21.44
CA LEU A 465 0.28 -11.57 22.62
C LEU A 465 -0.97 -12.40 22.92
N TYR A 466 -1.38 -13.24 21.91
CA TYR A 466 -2.65 -13.95 22.17
C TYR A 466 -2.41 -15.46 22.02
N ASP A 467 -2.61 -16.20 23.09
CA ASP A 467 -2.65 -17.69 23.15
C ASP A 467 -3.58 -18.27 22.08
N LEU A 468 -3.43 -17.81 20.74
CA LEU A 468 -4.32 -18.45 19.75
C LEU A 468 -4.63 -19.90 20.17
N PRO A 469 -5.95 -20.12 20.33
CA PRO A 469 -6.49 -21.45 20.70
C PRO A 469 -5.67 -22.59 20.05
N THR A 470 -4.52 -23.08 20.62
CA THR A 470 -3.83 -24.38 20.60
C THR A 470 -3.72 -24.93 19.17
N THR A 471 -3.32 -24.04 18.14
CA THR A 471 -2.95 -24.91 17.00
C THR A 471 -1.54 -25.48 17.22
N ASP A 472 -1.54 -26.59 17.78
CA ASP A 472 -0.29 -27.39 17.81
C ASP A 472 0.71 -26.90 16.75
N THR A 473 1.73 -26.07 17.17
CA THR A 473 2.81 -25.57 16.30
C THR A 473 3.23 -26.63 15.27
N ASP A 474 3.17 -27.79 15.69
CA ASP A 474 3.54 -28.86 14.74
C ASP A 474 2.49 -29.03 13.64
N LEU A 475 1.31 -29.00 14.04
CA LEU A 475 0.24 -29.12 13.04
C LEU A 475 0.25 -27.93 12.07
N LEU A 476 0.55 -26.79 12.58
CA LEU A 476 0.62 -25.59 11.72
C LEU A 476 1.81 -25.70 10.76
N ASN A 477 2.96 -26.18 11.27
CA ASN A 477 4.11 -26.35 10.37
C ASN A 477 3.84 -27.40 9.29
N GLN A 478 3.11 -28.45 9.73
CA GLN A 478 2.78 -29.47 8.71
C GLN A 478 1.84 -28.90 7.64
N PHE A 479 0.93 -28.15 8.15
CA PHE A 479 0.03 -27.49 7.19
C PHE A 479 0.82 -26.60 6.22
N TRP A 480 1.71 -25.80 6.80
CA TRP A 480 2.50 -24.88 5.94
C TRP A 480 3.28 -25.66 4.88
N PHE A 481 3.94 -26.80 5.28
CA PHE A 481 4.74 -27.57 4.30
C PHE A 481 3.84 -28.09 3.17
N HIS A 482 2.71 -28.59 3.58
CA HIS A 482 1.80 -29.11 2.54
C HIS A 482 1.32 -28.00 1.59
N SER A 483 0.90 -26.95 2.17
CA SER A 483 0.34 -25.85 1.35
C SER A 483 1.42 -25.24 0.44
N TYR A 484 2.57 -24.99 0.99
CA TYR A 484 3.62 -24.35 0.17
C TYR A 484 4.15 -25.30 -0.90
N LYS A 485 4.32 -26.56 -0.52
CA LYS A 485 4.77 -27.54 -1.54
C LYS A 485 3.74 -27.67 -2.67
N THR A 486 2.48 -27.76 -2.28
CA THR A 486 1.43 -27.85 -3.32
C THR A 486 1.49 -26.63 -4.25
N ALA A 487 1.73 -25.49 -3.70
CA ALA A 487 1.81 -24.26 -4.53
C ALA A 487 2.98 -24.32 -5.51
N LEU A 488 4.10 -24.79 -5.03
CA LEU A 488 5.30 -24.85 -5.91
C LEU A 488 5.10 -25.89 -7.02
N ILE A 489 4.48 -27.04 -6.64
CA ILE A 489 4.25 -28.07 -7.67
C ILE A 489 3.22 -27.56 -8.69
N ALA A 490 2.21 -26.92 -8.15
CA ALA A 490 1.17 -26.39 -9.08
C ALA A 490 1.79 -25.41 -10.08
N GLN A 491 2.65 -24.59 -9.59
CA GLN A 491 3.26 -23.61 -10.50
C GLN A 491 4.15 -24.31 -11.54
N GLN A 492 4.89 -25.34 -11.09
CA GLN A 492 5.76 -26.06 -12.04
C GLN A 492 4.93 -26.83 -13.07
N ILE A 493 3.82 -27.43 -12.59
CA ILE A 493 2.95 -28.16 -13.56
C ILE A 493 2.36 -27.16 -14.56
N ALA A 494 1.94 -26.03 -14.06
CA ALA A 494 1.35 -25.02 -14.95
C ALA A 494 2.35 -24.57 -16.03
N THR A 495 3.60 -24.45 -15.61
CA THR A 495 4.63 -24.02 -16.56
C THR A 495 4.93 -25.13 -17.57
N THR A 496 4.92 -26.32 -17.10
CA THR A 496 5.27 -27.46 -17.97
C THR A 496 4.17 -27.68 -19.03
N ILE A 497 2.95 -27.44 -18.62
CA ILE A 497 1.89 -27.71 -19.63
C ILE A 497 1.53 -26.40 -20.35
N LYS A 498 2.32 -25.32 -20.04
CA LYS A 498 2.18 -24.01 -20.70
C LYS A 498 0.81 -23.39 -20.40
N TYR A 499 0.32 -23.60 -19.25
CA TYR A 499 -0.86 -22.88 -18.76
C TYR A 499 -0.58 -21.36 -18.68
N PRO A 500 -1.41 -20.48 -19.21
CA PRO A 500 -1.15 -19.05 -19.45
C PRO A 500 -0.94 -18.29 -18.13
N TYR A 501 -1.41 -18.99 -17.00
CA TYR A 501 -1.35 -18.18 -15.75
C TYR A 501 -0.72 -19.02 -14.64
N PRO A 502 0.55 -19.17 -14.60
CA PRO A 502 1.22 -20.01 -13.59
C PRO A 502 1.13 -19.40 -12.18
N ASP A 503 1.10 -18.06 -12.08
CA ASP A 503 0.98 -17.42 -10.75
C ASP A 503 -0.40 -17.71 -10.12
N GLU A 504 -1.40 -17.76 -11.04
CA GLU A 504 -2.73 -18.14 -10.52
C GLU A 504 -2.73 -19.57 -9.97
N ALA A 505 -2.07 -20.44 -10.64
CA ALA A 505 -1.96 -21.83 -10.14
C ALA A 505 -1.19 -21.88 -8.81
N TYR A 506 -0.16 -21.04 -8.74
CA TYR A 506 0.62 -20.99 -7.49
C TYR A 506 -0.26 -20.51 -6.34
N ILE A 507 -1.02 -19.43 -6.51
CA ILE A 507 -1.85 -18.86 -5.43
C ILE A 507 -2.94 -19.86 -5.04
N ALA A 508 -3.53 -20.49 -6.08
CA ALA A 508 -4.59 -21.48 -5.77
C ALA A 508 -4.01 -22.66 -4.98
N GLY A 509 -2.79 -23.05 -5.35
CA GLY A 509 -2.15 -24.14 -4.59
C GLY A 509 -1.82 -23.74 -3.15
N LEU A 510 -1.43 -22.48 -2.98
CA LEU A 510 -1.03 -22.02 -1.64
C LEU A 510 -2.23 -21.91 -0.71
N ILE A 511 -3.44 -21.55 -1.25
CA ILE A 511 -4.53 -21.22 -0.32
C ILE A 511 -5.61 -22.31 -0.42
N HIS A 512 -5.35 -23.36 -1.07
CA HIS A 512 -6.41 -24.35 -1.37
C HIS A 512 -6.90 -25.02 -0.08
N ASP A 513 -6.11 -24.98 0.94
CA ASP A 513 -6.54 -25.76 2.13
C ASP A 513 -6.70 -24.82 3.33
N THR A 514 -6.82 -23.49 3.12
CA THR A 514 -6.85 -22.52 4.24
C THR A 514 -8.17 -22.65 5.01
N GLY A 515 -9.24 -23.32 4.39
CA GLY A 515 -10.50 -23.61 5.13
C GLY A 515 -10.24 -24.46 6.38
N ARG A 516 -9.21 -25.24 6.29
CA ARG A 516 -8.90 -26.10 7.46
C ARG A 516 -8.44 -25.24 8.66
N LEU A 517 -7.59 -24.24 8.33
CA LEU A 517 -7.10 -23.37 9.42
C LEU A 517 -8.28 -22.66 10.11
N ALA A 518 -9.26 -22.37 9.33
CA ALA A 518 -10.41 -21.63 9.91
C ALA A 518 -11.29 -22.58 10.74
N LEU A 519 -11.51 -23.76 10.24
CA LEU A 519 -12.42 -24.67 10.96
C LEU A 519 -11.74 -25.26 12.19
N GLN A 520 -10.46 -25.31 12.12
CA GLN A 520 -9.72 -25.87 13.27
C GLN A 520 -9.91 -25.00 14.51
N THR A 521 -9.99 -23.70 14.33
CA THR A 521 -10.18 -22.80 15.47
C THR A 521 -11.47 -23.14 16.23
N ASP A 522 -12.45 -23.61 15.56
CA ASP A 522 -13.76 -23.85 16.21
C ASP A 522 -13.86 -25.28 16.74
N SER A 523 -13.14 -26.23 16.08
CA SER A 523 -13.16 -27.61 16.60
C SER A 523 -11.77 -28.24 16.44
N PRO A 524 -10.83 -27.92 17.32
CA PRO A 524 -9.44 -28.37 17.23
C PRO A 524 -9.33 -29.89 17.32
N GLN A 525 -10.33 -30.57 17.96
CA GLN A 525 -10.27 -32.03 18.17
C GLN A 525 -10.38 -32.79 16.84
N LEU A 526 -10.95 -32.13 15.83
CA LEU A 526 -11.13 -32.81 14.53
C LEU A 526 -9.84 -32.79 13.72
N TYR A 527 -8.84 -31.98 14.20
CA TYR A 527 -7.66 -31.76 13.34
C TYR A 527 -6.40 -32.13 14.12
N LYS A 528 -6.37 -33.36 14.60
CA LYS A 528 -5.24 -33.80 15.46
C LYS A 528 -4.02 -34.13 14.60
N GLN A 529 -4.32 -34.55 13.35
CA GLN A 529 -3.22 -34.79 12.38
C GLN A 529 -3.70 -34.44 10.97
N SER A 530 -2.66 -34.06 10.24
CA SER A 530 -3.02 -33.76 8.84
C SER A 530 -3.19 -35.06 8.03
N PRO A 531 -4.28 -35.10 7.20
CA PRO A 531 -4.49 -36.33 6.43
C PRO A 531 -3.27 -36.68 5.55
N ASP A 532 -2.77 -37.89 5.67
CA ASP A 532 -1.57 -38.32 4.92
C ASP A 532 -1.95 -39.22 3.74
N SER A 533 -3.27 -39.53 3.59
CA SER A 533 -3.72 -40.33 2.43
C SER A 533 -5.08 -39.83 1.95
N ALA A 534 -5.46 -40.23 0.76
CA ALA A 534 -6.77 -39.83 0.19
C ALA A 534 -7.92 -40.35 1.08
N ASP A 535 -7.76 -41.51 1.62
CA ASP A 535 -8.83 -42.08 2.49
C ASP A 535 -8.98 -41.27 3.78
N GLU A 536 -7.89 -40.90 4.35
CA GLU A 536 -7.96 -40.07 5.57
C GLU A 536 -8.57 -38.69 5.26
N GLU A 537 -8.22 -38.19 4.02
CA GLU A 537 -8.87 -36.92 3.61
C GLU A 537 -10.39 -37.08 3.47
N LYS A 538 -10.78 -38.14 2.97
CA LYS A 538 -12.24 -38.38 2.84
C LYS A 538 -12.90 -38.48 4.22
N ARG A 539 -12.28 -39.13 5.15
CA ARG A 539 -12.85 -39.25 6.51
C ARG A 539 -12.94 -37.87 7.18
N LEU A 540 -11.91 -37.10 6.95
CA LEU A 540 -11.95 -35.75 7.53
C LEU A 540 -13.11 -34.93 6.93
N VAL A 541 -13.32 -35.04 5.60
CA VAL A 541 -14.40 -34.28 4.95
C VAL A 541 -15.76 -34.72 5.51
N GLU A 542 -15.90 -36.00 5.74
CA GLU A 542 -17.18 -36.49 6.29
C GLU A 542 -17.36 -36.00 7.73
N ALA A 543 -16.28 -36.06 8.43
CA ALA A 543 -16.37 -35.57 9.81
C ALA A 543 -16.70 -34.08 9.86
N GLU A 544 -16.14 -33.30 8.94
CA GLU A 544 -16.44 -31.85 8.92
C GLU A 544 -17.91 -31.58 8.58
N ARG A 545 -18.37 -32.32 7.65
CA ARG A 545 -19.78 -32.09 7.25
C ARG A 545 -20.74 -32.45 8.39
N LYS A 546 -20.32 -33.46 9.09
CA LYS A 546 -21.17 -33.84 10.24
C LYS A 546 -21.11 -32.76 11.34
N ALA A 547 -19.94 -32.19 11.50
CA ALA A 547 -19.78 -31.24 12.63
C ALA A 547 -20.26 -29.84 12.23
N PHE A 548 -20.06 -29.44 10.90
CA PHE A 548 -20.26 -28.00 10.58
C PHE A 548 -21.30 -27.86 9.47
N GLY A 549 -21.73 -28.96 8.88
CA GLY A 549 -22.65 -28.87 7.71
C GLY A 549 -21.92 -28.55 6.42
N VAL A 550 -20.68 -28.14 6.51
CA VAL A 550 -19.87 -27.86 5.30
C VAL A 550 -18.45 -28.40 5.55
N ASP A 551 -17.77 -28.79 4.41
CA ASP A 551 -16.36 -29.20 4.62
C ASP A 551 -15.41 -28.03 4.32
N HIS A 552 -14.17 -28.25 4.67
CA HIS A 552 -13.22 -27.13 4.63
C HIS A 552 -13.07 -26.59 3.21
N ALA A 553 -13.10 -27.49 2.18
CA ALA A 553 -12.96 -26.99 0.79
C ALA A 553 -14.14 -26.09 0.42
N GLU A 554 -15.33 -26.56 0.79
CA GLU A 554 -16.52 -25.75 0.45
C GLU A 554 -16.51 -24.43 1.25
N PHE A 555 -16.14 -24.55 2.48
CA PHE A 555 -16.08 -23.34 3.30
C PHE A 555 -15.07 -22.34 2.74
N GLY A 556 -13.87 -22.82 2.42
CA GLY A 556 -12.84 -21.93 1.82
C GLY A 556 -13.33 -21.28 0.52
N ALA A 557 -13.95 -22.06 -0.30
CA ALA A 557 -14.37 -21.54 -1.63
C ALA A 557 -15.50 -20.51 -1.47
N THR A 558 -16.44 -20.83 -0.61
CA THR A 558 -17.56 -19.88 -0.42
C THR A 558 -17.03 -18.55 0.12
N THR A 559 -16.04 -18.68 0.99
CA THR A 559 -15.45 -17.43 1.53
C THR A 559 -14.77 -16.62 0.43
N LEU A 560 -14.02 -17.30 -0.37
CA LEU A 560 -13.33 -16.57 -1.46
C LEU A 560 -14.35 -15.95 -2.43
N ARG A 561 -15.45 -16.59 -2.64
CA ARG A 561 -16.48 -16.01 -3.53
C ARG A 561 -17.12 -14.78 -2.88
N ASP A 562 -17.23 -14.92 -1.58
CA ASP A 562 -17.80 -13.75 -0.88
C ASP A 562 -16.87 -12.55 -0.98
N TRP A 563 -15.58 -12.89 -1.12
CA TRP A 563 -14.62 -11.77 -1.24
C TRP A 563 -14.48 -11.30 -2.69
N HIS A 564 -15.33 -11.94 -3.56
CA HIS A 564 -15.35 -11.63 -5.01
C HIS A 564 -14.00 -11.90 -5.66
N LEU A 565 -13.30 -12.70 -5.15
CA LEU A 565 -12.09 -13.14 -5.88
C LEU A 565 -12.48 -14.10 -7.01
N SER A 566 -13.46 -13.59 -8.04
CA SER A 566 -14.18 -14.45 -9.02
C SER A 566 -13.24 -14.83 -10.17
N SER A 567 -12.18 -15.86 -9.93
CA SER A 567 -11.53 -16.73 -10.93
C SER A 567 -11.81 -18.20 -10.61
N PHE A 568 -11.38 -19.04 -11.57
CA PHE A 568 -11.47 -20.49 -11.34
C PHE A 568 -10.65 -20.91 -10.11
N ILE A 569 -10.15 -19.83 -9.24
CA ILE A 569 -9.38 -20.15 -8.04
C ILE A 569 -10.33 -20.74 -6.99
N SER A 570 -11.54 -20.08 -6.82
CA SER A 570 -12.49 -20.64 -5.84
C SER A 570 -12.91 -22.07 -6.20
N ASP A 571 -12.97 -22.35 -7.62
CA ASP A 571 -13.30 -23.73 -8.02
C ASP A 571 -12.15 -24.70 -7.69
N ALA A 572 -10.99 -24.17 -7.90
CA ALA A 572 -9.83 -25.05 -7.59
C ALA A 572 -9.79 -25.39 -6.10
N VAL A 573 -10.17 -24.43 -5.28
CA VAL A 573 -10.20 -24.68 -3.82
C VAL A 573 -11.36 -25.62 -3.48
N GLN A 574 -12.47 -25.46 -4.10
CA GLN A 574 -13.67 -26.26 -3.77
C GLN A 574 -13.48 -27.73 -4.18
N TYR A 575 -12.79 -27.88 -5.36
CA TYR A 575 -12.92 -29.25 -5.91
C TYR A 575 -11.57 -29.98 -5.78
N HIS A 576 -10.74 -29.51 -4.89
CA HIS A 576 -9.40 -30.13 -4.79
C HIS A 576 -9.49 -31.43 -3.99
N THR A 577 -10.69 -31.67 -3.35
CA THR A 577 -10.83 -32.96 -2.64
C THR A 577 -11.86 -33.84 -3.36
N ALA A 578 -12.28 -33.37 -4.59
CA ALA A 578 -13.29 -34.15 -5.34
C ALA A 578 -12.70 -35.46 -5.86
N SER A 579 -13.65 -36.35 -6.30
CA SER A 579 -13.18 -37.62 -6.89
C SER A 579 -12.52 -37.40 -8.25
N SER A 580 -11.60 -38.32 -8.60
CA SER A 580 -10.87 -38.17 -9.88
C SER A 580 -11.85 -38.16 -11.07
N ALA A 581 -12.99 -38.83 -10.97
CA ALA A 581 -14.00 -38.84 -12.06
C ALA A 581 -14.62 -37.44 -12.23
N ALA A 582 -14.83 -36.78 -11.09
CA ALA A 582 -15.46 -35.44 -11.14
C ALA A 582 -14.49 -34.39 -11.69
N VAL A 583 -13.19 -34.61 -11.57
CA VAL A 583 -12.20 -33.57 -11.94
C VAL A 583 -11.81 -33.74 -13.41
N GLU A 584 -12.13 -34.88 -13.99
CA GLU A 584 -11.70 -35.20 -15.36
C GLU A 584 -12.24 -34.17 -16.36
N THR A 585 -13.40 -33.64 -16.12
CA THR A 585 -13.99 -32.70 -17.11
C THR A 585 -13.76 -31.26 -16.65
N ALA A 586 -13.00 -31.08 -15.56
CA ALA A 586 -12.77 -29.72 -15.05
C ALA A 586 -11.78 -28.94 -15.92
N PHE A 587 -11.73 -27.65 -15.75
CA PHE A 587 -10.73 -26.81 -16.44
C PHE A 587 -9.34 -26.97 -15.80
N ASP A 588 -8.36 -26.49 -16.54
CA ASP A 588 -6.95 -26.87 -16.28
C ASP A 588 -6.52 -26.46 -14.87
N LEU A 589 -7.02 -25.28 -14.41
CA LEU A 589 -6.54 -24.84 -13.08
C LEU A 589 -6.99 -25.83 -11.98
N VAL A 590 -8.22 -26.30 -12.02
CA VAL A 590 -8.71 -27.28 -11.00
C VAL A 590 -7.91 -28.58 -11.13
N LYS A 591 -7.63 -28.98 -12.36
CA LYS A 591 -6.85 -30.24 -12.53
C LYS A 591 -5.42 -30.08 -12.00
N ILE A 592 -4.91 -28.85 -12.21
CA ILE A 592 -3.52 -28.60 -11.79
C ILE A 592 -3.44 -28.67 -10.25
N VAL A 593 -4.31 -27.98 -9.58
CA VAL A 593 -4.23 -27.93 -8.11
C VAL A 593 -4.59 -29.32 -7.54
N TYR A 594 -5.58 -29.93 -8.15
CA TYR A 594 -5.94 -31.30 -7.74
C TYR A 594 -4.73 -32.24 -7.82
N LEU A 595 -4.06 -32.28 -8.99
CA LEU A 595 -2.89 -33.16 -9.16
C LEU A 595 -1.74 -32.74 -8.23
N ALA A 596 -1.49 -31.43 -8.07
CA ALA A 596 -0.38 -30.94 -7.24
C ALA A 596 -0.58 -31.36 -5.78
N SER A 597 -1.77 -31.25 -5.22
CA SER A 597 -2.01 -31.58 -3.80
C SER A 597 -1.76 -33.07 -3.54
N ARG A 598 -1.83 -33.91 -4.50
CA ARG A 598 -1.62 -35.36 -4.31
C ARG A 598 -0.18 -35.76 -4.63
N SER A 599 0.48 -34.80 -5.23
CA SER A 599 1.85 -35.14 -5.64
C SER A 599 2.85 -34.73 -4.56
N THR A 600 2.29 -34.18 -3.40
CA THR A 600 3.20 -33.70 -2.34
C THR A 600 3.89 -34.89 -1.65
N GLN A 601 3.39 -36.10 -1.89
CA GLN A 601 3.96 -37.27 -1.20
C GLN A 601 4.75 -38.15 -2.18
N VAL A 602 4.91 -37.69 -3.40
CA VAL A 602 5.62 -38.50 -4.41
C VAL A 602 7.12 -38.47 -4.11
N THR A 603 7.71 -39.57 -3.51
CA THR A 603 9.17 -39.71 -3.35
C THR A 603 9.66 -40.93 -4.15
N ASP A 604 10.76 -40.79 -4.90
CA ASP A 604 11.55 -41.79 -5.67
C ASP A 604 10.83 -43.14 -5.73
N ASN A 605 9.59 -43.27 -6.50
CA ASN A 605 8.98 -44.44 -7.16
C ASN A 605 7.84 -45.02 -6.32
N LYS A 606 7.14 -44.30 -5.32
CA LYS A 606 6.18 -44.98 -4.42
C LYS A 606 4.81 -44.30 -4.50
N ASN A 607 4.58 -43.24 -5.44
CA ASN A 607 3.16 -42.80 -5.48
C ASN A 607 2.58 -43.00 -6.88
N GLU A 608 2.31 -44.31 -7.29
CA GLU A 608 1.86 -44.77 -8.63
C GLU A 608 0.51 -44.15 -8.99
N PRO A 609 -0.32 -43.71 -8.03
CA PRO A 609 -1.65 -43.17 -8.37
C PRO A 609 -1.58 -41.71 -8.84
N ALA A 610 -0.70 -40.89 -8.30
CA ALA A 610 -0.56 -39.49 -8.76
C ALA A 610 0.07 -39.43 -10.16
N LEU A 611 1.04 -40.34 -10.34
CA LEU A 611 1.68 -40.38 -11.67
C LEU A 611 0.68 -40.80 -12.75
N GLU A 612 -0.24 -41.69 -12.44
CA GLU A 612 -1.29 -42.11 -13.40
C GLU A 612 -2.29 -40.97 -13.63
N LEU A 613 -2.54 -40.30 -12.65
CA LEU A 613 -3.48 -39.18 -12.77
C LEU A 613 -2.88 -38.05 -13.63
N GLY A 614 -1.53 -37.83 -13.44
CA GLY A 614 -0.86 -36.79 -14.26
C GLY A 614 -0.99 -37.07 -15.76
N LEU A 615 -0.77 -38.33 -16.01
CA LEU A 615 -0.87 -38.68 -17.44
C LEU A 615 -2.32 -38.55 -17.93
N SER A 616 -3.33 -38.97 -17.16
CA SER A 616 -4.74 -39.00 -17.61
C SER A 616 -5.35 -37.60 -17.61
N LEU A 617 -4.98 -36.70 -16.73
CA LEU A 617 -5.72 -35.43 -16.58
C LEU A 617 -5.00 -34.32 -17.35
N LEU A 618 -3.62 -34.36 -17.43
CA LEU A 618 -2.94 -33.18 -18.00
C LEU A 618 -1.90 -33.62 -19.02
N GLN A 619 -1.93 -34.98 -19.30
CA GLN A 619 -1.01 -35.55 -20.31
C GLN A 619 0.45 -35.32 -19.92
N LEU A 620 0.74 -35.37 -18.67
CA LEU A 620 2.13 -35.27 -18.18
C LEU A 620 2.76 -36.67 -18.03
N SER A 621 4.02 -36.78 -18.60
CA SER A 621 4.71 -38.07 -18.39
C SER A 621 5.19 -38.21 -16.93
N PRO A 622 5.27 -39.43 -16.42
CA PRO A 622 5.74 -39.64 -15.05
C PRO A 622 7.08 -38.91 -14.79
N ALA A 623 7.93 -38.86 -15.77
CA ALA A 623 9.22 -38.16 -15.60
C ALA A 623 9.01 -36.64 -15.42
N GLN A 624 8.07 -36.14 -16.23
CA GLN A 624 7.83 -34.68 -16.12
C GLN A 624 7.26 -34.32 -14.74
N LEU A 625 6.32 -35.12 -14.26
CA LEU A 625 5.73 -34.82 -12.95
C LEU A 625 6.77 -35.02 -11.84
N GLN A 626 7.60 -36.03 -11.99
CA GLN A 626 8.66 -36.22 -10.96
C GLN A 626 9.64 -35.04 -10.95
N ASN A 627 9.96 -34.59 -12.14
CA ASN A 627 10.83 -33.41 -12.20
C ASN A 627 10.19 -32.19 -11.52
N CYS A 628 8.89 -32.01 -11.77
CA CYS A 628 8.22 -30.88 -11.12
C CYS A 628 8.27 -31.01 -9.59
N VAL A 629 8.09 -32.20 -9.10
CA VAL A 629 8.08 -32.41 -7.64
C VAL A 629 9.49 -32.21 -7.08
N SER A 630 10.49 -32.78 -7.76
CA SER A 630 11.88 -32.66 -7.27
C SER A 630 12.33 -31.20 -7.23
N GLN A 631 12.04 -30.44 -8.27
CA GLN A 631 12.42 -29.00 -8.27
C GLN A 631 11.69 -28.25 -7.14
N SER A 632 10.47 -28.61 -6.96
CA SER A 632 9.69 -27.92 -5.90
C SER A 632 10.22 -28.27 -4.51
N GLU A 633 10.70 -29.48 -4.32
CA GLU A 633 11.23 -29.89 -3.01
C GLU A 633 12.53 -29.14 -2.69
N GLU A 634 13.31 -28.96 -3.73
CA GLU A 634 14.54 -28.20 -3.50
C GLU A 634 14.24 -26.77 -3.00
N LYS A 635 13.35 -26.13 -3.69
CA LYS A 635 13.00 -24.75 -3.26
C LYS A 635 12.36 -24.76 -1.86
N LEU A 636 11.48 -25.71 -1.61
CA LEU A 636 10.83 -25.79 -0.29
C LEU A 636 11.87 -25.93 0.82
N THR A 637 12.89 -26.80 0.59
CA THR A 637 13.94 -27.01 1.60
C THR A 637 14.75 -25.73 1.84
N GLN A 638 15.04 -25.04 0.75
CA GLN A 638 15.82 -23.80 0.90
C GLN A 638 15.01 -22.75 1.69
N THR A 639 13.73 -22.67 1.36
CA THR A 639 12.91 -21.62 2.02
C THR A 639 12.66 -22.01 3.49
N ALA A 640 12.41 -23.27 3.72
CA ALA A 640 12.19 -23.70 5.11
C ALA A 640 13.44 -23.46 5.96
N ALA A 641 14.58 -23.72 5.36
CA ALA A 641 15.84 -23.45 6.08
C ALA A 641 16.01 -21.96 6.38
N TYR A 642 15.66 -21.19 5.39
CA TYR A 642 15.78 -19.74 5.58
C TYR A 642 14.96 -19.27 6.79
N PHE A 643 13.78 -19.89 7.05
CA PHE A 643 12.90 -19.38 8.13
C PHE A 643 13.07 -20.24 9.39
N GLY A 644 13.95 -21.29 9.24
CA GLY A 644 14.21 -22.14 10.42
C GLY A 644 13.06 -23.11 10.69
N LEU A 645 12.32 -23.54 9.64
CA LEU A 645 11.22 -24.52 9.82
C LEU A 645 11.74 -25.95 9.66
N ALA A 646 11.56 -26.80 10.71
CA ALA A 646 12.06 -28.19 10.60
C ALA A 646 10.91 -29.14 10.27
N LEU A 647 11.12 -30.14 9.22
CA LEU A 647 10.15 -31.08 8.62
C LEU A 647 10.20 -32.42 9.37
N HIS A 648 9.94 -32.40 10.77
CA HIS A 648 9.70 -33.67 11.48
C HIS A 648 10.45 -33.65 12.82
N SER A 649 9.68 -33.44 13.92
CA SER A 649 9.71 -33.70 15.37
C SER A 649 10.94 -34.53 15.78
N GLU A 650 12.14 -34.18 15.37
CA GLU A 650 13.11 -34.61 16.41
C GLU A 650 13.44 -33.43 17.33
N THR A 651 12.44 -32.53 17.37
CA THR A 651 12.86 -31.40 18.24
C THR A 651 12.24 -31.58 19.63
N ASP A 652 13.00 -32.04 20.62
CA ASP A 652 12.75 -31.95 22.06
C ASP A 652 11.67 -30.92 22.40
N THR A 653 10.34 -31.25 22.60
CA THR A 653 9.27 -30.40 23.14
C THR A 653 9.85 -29.22 23.94
N ASN A 654 11.12 -29.40 24.47
CA ASN A 654 11.77 -28.31 25.23
C ASN A 654 12.34 -27.22 24.32
N THR A 655 12.72 -27.49 23.07
CA THR A 655 13.28 -26.54 22.07
C THR A 655 12.16 -25.74 21.40
N THR A 656 10.95 -26.30 21.17
CA THR A 656 9.80 -25.60 20.58
C THR A 656 9.17 -24.64 21.60
N GLN A 657 9.22 -25.03 22.88
CA GLN A 657 8.72 -24.14 23.95
C GLN A 657 9.68 -22.96 24.18
N GLU A 658 10.95 -23.23 24.07
CA GLU A 658 11.98 -22.16 24.16
C GLU A 658 11.90 -21.20 22.96
N ALA A 659 11.69 -21.69 21.77
CA ALA A 659 11.55 -20.83 20.56
C ALA A 659 10.29 -19.95 20.66
N LEU A 660 9.28 -20.51 21.22
CA LEU A 660 8.04 -19.74 21.40
C LEU A 660 8.24 -18.63 22.45
N VAL A 661 8.89 -18.99 23.50
CA VAL A 661 9.17 -17.97 24.53
C VAL A 661 10.06 -16.87 23.95
N ASN A 662 11.05 -17.25 23.20
CA ASN A 662 11.92 -16.24 22.55
C ASN A 662 11.14 -15.38 21.55
N PHE A 663 10.31 -16.07 20.80
CA PHE A 663 9.51 -15.28 19.85
C PHE A 663 8.64 -14.26 20.60
N ARG A 664 8.02 -14.72 21.65
CA ARG A 664 7.12 -13.79 22.39
C ARG A 664 7.92 -12.63 22.98
N LYS A 665 9.08 -13.00 23.50
CA LYS A 665 9.96 -11.94 24.03
C LYS A 665 10.37 -10.94 22.93
N GLN A 666 10.72 -11.42 21.79
CA GLN A 666 11.08 -10.53 20.67
C GLN A 666 9.89 -9.66 20.24
N ALA A 667 8.77 -10.25 20.19
CA ALA A 667 7.56 -9.48 19.77
C ALA A 667 7.25 -8.39 20.79
N VAL A 668 7.38 -8.76 22.07
CA VAL A 668 7.11 -7.76 23.12
C VAL A 668 8.17 -6.65 23.05
N ASP A 669 9.45 -7.01 22.95
CA ASP A 669 10.52 -6.00 22.82
C ASP A 669 10.31 -5.09 21.61
N TYR A 670 9.91 -5.77 20.56
CA TYR A 670 9.64 -4.96 19.35
C TYR A 670 8.44 -4.03 19.58
N SER A 671 7.35 -4.52 20.21
CA SER A 671 6.16 -3.70 20.50
C SER A 671 6.52 -2.53 21.43
N LEU A 672 7.35 -2.72 22.41
CA LEU A 672 7.76 -1.66 23.37
C LEU A 672 8.62 -0.60 22.67
N LEU A 673 9.38 -0.97 21.68
CA LEU A 673 10.28 -0.02 20.99
C LEU A 673 9.51 0.81 19.96
N GLN A 674 8.40 0.31 19.42
CA GLN A 674 7.81 0.98 18.23
C GLN A 674 6.35 1.32 18.48
N GLY A 675 5.73 1.09 19.84
CA GLY A 675 4.27 1.31 20.02
C GLY A 675 3.42 0.35 19.18
N ILE A 676 2.39 -0.52 19.71
CA ILE A 676 1.54 -1.66 19.32
C ILE A 676 0.94 -1.39 17.93
N PHE A 677 1.36 -0.13 17.22
CA PHE A 677 0.86 0.08 15.85
C PHE A 677 1.75 1.09 15.15
N PRO A 678 2.61 0.63 14.25
CA PRO A 678 3.49 1.63 13.60
C PRO A 678 2.67 2.78 12.99
N PRO A 679 3.01 4.11 13.34
CA PRO A 679 2.27 5.24 12.79
C PRO A 679 2.24 5.23 11.25
N PRO A 680 1.00 5.17 10.63
CA PRO A 680 1.07 5.47 9.19
C PRO A 680 1.76 6.82 8.92
N ALA A 681 2.76 6.85 8.06
CA ALA A 681 3.39 8.11 7.61
C ALA A 681 2.32 9.22 7.43
N PRO A 682 2.41 10.37 8.19
CA PRO A 682 1.45 11.47 7.94
C PRO A 682 1.47 11.92 6.48
N THR A 683 1.33 11.06 5.56
CA THR A 683 1.40 11.61 4.19
C THR A 683 0.00 11.55 3.57
N GLY A 684 -0.57 12.79 3.34
CA GLY A 684 -1.83 12.78 2.56
C GLY A 684 -2.88 13.67 3.22
N ASP A 685 -4.00 14.08 2.60
CA ASP A 685 -5.10 14.94 3.11
C ASP A 685 -6.03 14.13 4.03
N LEU A 686 -6.72 14.78 4.90
CA LEU A 686 -7.58 14.18 5.94
C LEU A 686 -8.38 12.99 5.39
N SER A 687 -8.77 13.03 4.11
CA SER A 687 -9.53 11.92 3.51
C SER A 687 -8.68 10.64 3.41
N GLN A 688 -7.44 10.80 3.07
CA GLN A 688 -6.56 9.61 2.95
C GLN A 688 -6.27 9.00 4.33
N ILE A 689 -6.15 9.93 5.27
CA ILE A 689 -5.91 9.42 6.65
C ILE A 689 -7.14 8.67 7.15
N ILE A 690 -8.29 9.25 6.86
CA ILE A 690 -9.53 8.57 7.28
C ILE A 690 -9.68 7.24 6.52
N ALA A 691 -9.33 7.21 5.24
CA ALA A 691 -9.40 5.95 4.47
C ALA A 691 -8.47 4.90 5.08
N ARG A 692 -7.40 5.33 5.55
CA ARG A 692 -6.45 4.36 6.12
C ARG A 692 -6.95 3.86 7.48
N ILE A 693 -7.53 4.81 8.26
CA ILE A 693 -8.13 4.36 9.55
C ILE A 693 -9.20 3.30 9.27
N HIS A 694 -10.03 3.55 8.31
CA HIS A 694 -11.06 2.53 7.98
C HIS A 694 -10.42 1.22 7.52
N GLN A 695 -9.39 1.41 6.69
CA GLN A 695 -8.72 0.18 6.20
C GLN A 695 -8.10 -0.59 7.38
N SER A 696 -7.53 0.11 8.29
CA SER A 696 -6.87 -0.55 9.43
C SER A 696 -7.90 -1.20 10.36
N LEU A 697 -9.05 -0.51 10.50
CA LEU A 697 -10.11 -1.11 11.34
C LEU A 697 -10.63 -2.42 10.71
N TYR A 698 -10.71 -2.39 9.40
CA TYR A 698 -11.13 -3.64 8.74
C TYR A 698 -10.07 -4.73 8.93
N LEU A 699 -8.81 -4.31 8.89
CA LEU A 699 -7.73 -5.33 8.92
C LEU A 699 -7.53 -5.84 10.34
N LEU A 700 -7.74 -4.88 11.26
CA LEU A 700 -7.31 -5.26 12.64
C LEU A 700 -8.49 -5.84 13.41
N PHE A 701 -9.61 -5.31 12.99
CA PHE A 701 -10.71 -5.69 13.91
C PHE A 701 -11.89 -6.24 13.12
N ASN A 702 -11.61 -6.40 11.70
CA ASN A 702 -12.70 -6.87 10.80
C ASN A 702 -13.95 -5.99 10.93
N ILE A 703 -13.66 -4.80 11.14
CA ILE A 703 -14.80 -3.86 11.17
C ILE A 703 -14.95 -3.22 9.78
N GLN A 704 -16.06 -3.61 9.16
CA GLN A 704 -16.25 -3.27 7.72
C GLN A 704 -16.83 -1.86 7.57
N GLN A 705 -17.64 -1.56 8.61
CA GLN A 705 -18.30 -0.23 8.49
C GLN A 705 -18.02 0.59 9.76
N ALA A 706 -17.32 1.72 9.48
CA ALA A 706 -17.07 2.63 10.63
C ALA A 706 -17.16 4.08 10.16
N ILE A 707 -17.53 4.91 11.17
CA ILE A 707 -17.62 6.35 10.84
C ILE A 707 -16.70 7.11 11.80
N CYS A 708 -15.91 7.99 11.14
CA CYS A 708 -15.08 8.87 11.99
C CYS A 708 -15.74 10.24 12.13
N LEU A 709 -15.91 10.66 13.42
CA LEU A 709 -16.49 12.00 13.66
C LEU A 709 -15.42 12.92 14.25
N LEU A 710 -15.28 14.10 13.54
CA LEU A 710 -14.26 15.06 14.00
C LEU A 710 -14.92 16.40 14.32
N PRO A 711 -14.29 17.14 15.27
CA PRO A 711 -14.87 18.46 15.57
C PRO A 711 -14.71 19.42 14.37
N ASP A 712 -15.81 20.22 14.18
CA ASP A 712 -15.66 21.24 13.10
C ASP A 712 -14.75 22.38 13.56
N GLU A 713 -14.34 23.29 12.68
CA GLU A 713 -13.33 24.34 12.95
C GLU A 713 -13.76 25.24 14.12
N GLN A 714 -15.10 25.42 14.29
CA GLN A 714 -15.61 26.32 15.35
C GLN A 714 -15.91 25.53 16.62
N PHE A 715 -15.59 24.23 16.57
CA PHE A 715 -15.87 23.32 17.69
C PHE A 715 -17.31 23.43 18.17
N SER A 716 -18.20 23.56 17.21
CA SER A 716 -19.65 23.65 17.54
C SER A 716 -20.31 22.27 17.45
N CYS A 717 -19.78 21.32 16.74
CA CYS A 717 -20.40 19.99 16.64
C CYS A 717 -19.34 18.98 16.16
N LEU A 718 -19.70 17.64 16.35
CA LEU A 718 -18.92 16.58 15.68
C LEU A 718 -19.52 16.24 14.31
N GLN A 719 -18.51 16.26 13.32
CA GLN A 719 -19.01 16.00 11.96
C GLN A 719 -18.35 14.73 11.40
N ALA A 720 -19.26 13.98 10.75
CA ALA A 720 -18.68 12.74 10.15
C ALA A 720 -17.83 13.09 8.93
N VAL A 721 -16.66 12.43 8.91
CA VAL A 721 -15.74 12.72 7.79
C VAL A 721 -15.62 11.45 6.94
N GLY A 722 -15.89 11.65 5.51
CA GLY A 722 -15.78 10.47 4.61
C GLY A 722 -14.62 10.64 3.62
N TYR A 723 -14.42 9.64 2.69
CA TYR A 723 -13.45 9.70 1.60
C TYR A 723 -14.06 9.12 0.32
N PRO A 724 -13.51 9.56 -0.86
CA PRO A 724 -14.16 9.17 -2.13
C PRO A 724 -14.39 7.64 -2.19
N ASN A 725 -15.68 7.32 -2.40
CA ASN A 725 -16.12 5.92 -2.65
C ASN A 725 -16.26 5.15 -1.34
N CYS A 726 -16.20 5.95 -0.23
CA CYS A 726 -16.38 5.20 1.04
C CYS A 726 -17.87 4.89 1.24
N TRP A 727 -18.08 3.83 2.00
CA TRP A 727 -19.46 3.38 2.30
C TRP A 727 -20.32 4.53 2.84
N GLY A 728 -21.50 4.76 2.14
CA GLY A 728 -22.50 5.73 2.64
C GLY A 728 -21.99 7.18 2.54
N GLU A 729 -21.05 7.45 1.49
CA GLU A 729 -20.37 8.75 1.35
C GLU A 729 -21.39 9.90 1.32
N GLU A 730 -22.57 9.68 0.72
CA GLU A 730 -23.55 10.78 0.58
C GLU A 730 -24.25 11.07 1.92
N ILE A 731 -24.39 10.02 2.62
CA ILE A 731 -25.15 10.19 3.89
C ILE A 731 -24.18 10.59 5.01
N ILE A 732 -22.91 10.08 5.00
CA ILE A 732 -21.94 10.34 6.08
C ILE A 732 -21.62 11.83 6.16
N SER A 733 -21.64 12.55 5.02
CA SER A 733 -21.27 13.98 5.05
C SER A 733 -22.38 14.82 5.69
N GLU A 734 -23.59 14.16 5.91
CA GLU A 734 -24.71 14.94 6.48
C GLU A 734 -24.82 14.70 7.98
N ILE A 735 -24.04 13.82 8.48
CA ILE A 735 -24.18 13.46 9.90
C ILE A 735 -23.41 14.48 10.74
N LYS A 736 -24.19 15.24 11.61
CA LYS A 736 -23.57 16.22 12.53
C LYS A 736 -24.22 16.09 13.92
N LEU A 737 -23.27 16.08 14.88
CA LEU A 737 -23.80 16.03 16.26
C LEU A 737 -23.37 17.29 17.02
N SER A 738 -24.47 17.99 17.46
CA SER A 738 -24.18 19.28 18.15
C SER A 738 -23.72 19.03 19.58
N PHE A 739 -22.70 19.90 20.07
CA PHE A 739 -22.17 19.72 21.45
C PHE A 739 -23.21 20.20 22.47
N GLU A 740 -24.33 20.85 22.03
CA GLU A 740 -25.39 21.32 22.96
C GLU A 740 -26.38 20.21 23.28
N SER A 741 -26.14 19.10 22.63
CA SER A 741 -27.06 17.98 22.87
C SER A 741 -26.61 17.19 24.10
N SER A 742 -27.34 17.29 25.26
CA SER A 742 -26.85 16.80 26.57
C SER A 742 -27.12 15.31 26.72
N ASN A 743 -27.61 14.56 25.61
CA ASN A 743 -27.93 13.15 25.94
C ASN A 743 -27.29 12.22 24.92
N SER A 744 -26.15 12.68 24.25
CA SER A 744 -25.55 11.77 23.24
C SER A 744 -24.37 11.01 23.88
N THR A 745 -24.42 9.69 23.82
CA THR A 745 -23.32 8.83 24.32
C THR A 745 -22.05 8.97 23.46
N ILE A 746 -22.22 9.22 22.20
CA ILE A 746 -21.05 9.47 21.33
C ILE A 746 -20.30 10.73 21.81
N LEU A 747 -21.10 11.78 22.21
CA LEU A 747 -20.44 13.01 22.70
C LEU A 747 -19.82 12.76 24.08
N GLU A 748 -20.48 11.87 24.82
CA GLU A 748 -19.87 11.48 26.11
C GLU A 748 -18.52 10.78 25.90
N ALA A 749 -18.45 9.88 24.91
CA ALA A 749 -17.14 9.25 24.62
C ALA A 749 -16.09 10.29 24.22
N PHE A 750 -16.49 11.30 23.45
CA PHE A 750 -15.55 12.36 23.04
C PHE A 750 -15.10 13.18 24.24
N SER A 751 -15.95 13.46 25.24
CA SER A 751 -15.61 14.37 26.36
C SER A 751 -14.84 13.61 27.45
N THR A 752 -15.20 12.32 27.68
CA THR A 752 -14.57 11.60 28.80
C THR A 752 -13.33 10.84 28.33
N SER A 753 -13.13 10.75 26.98
CA SER A 753 -11.99 10.05 26.37
C SER A 753 -11.97 8.57 26.78
N THR A 754 -13.18 8.04 26.98
CA THR A 754 -13.25 6.59 27.27
C THR A 754 -14.20 5.93 26.26
N VAL A 755 -13.89 4.64 26.06
CA VAL A 755 -14.73 3.90 25.09
C VAL A 755 -16.13 3.72 25.68
N GLN A 756 -17.19 4.02 24.85
CA GLN A 756 -18.58 3.89 25.33
C GLN A 756 -19.35 2.91 24.44
N PHE A 757 -20.32 2.25 25.05
CA PHE A 757 -21.17 1.32 24.28
C PHE A 757 -22.62 1.80 24.33
N ILE A 758 -23.21 1.65 23.10
CA ILE A 758 -24.65 1.96 23.02
C ILE A 758 -25.40 0.65 22.70
N THR A 759 -26.38 0.28 23.67
CA THR A 759 -27.18 -0.92 23.36
C THR A 759 -28.67 -0.55 23.29
N ARG A 760 -29.40 -1.17 22.35
CA ARG A 760 -30.82 -0.89 22.06
C ARG A 760 -31.70 -1.32 23.24
N GLN A 761 -31.20 -2.10 24.33
CA GLN A 761 -32.04 -2.71 25.38
C GLN A 761 -31.95 -1.89 26.67
N GLU A 762 -31.33 -0.57 26.68
CA GLU A 762 -31.25 0.21 27.95
C GLU A 762 -32.21 1.40 27.88
N SER A 763 -33.62 1.32 28.22
CA SER A 763 -34.75 2.18 28.63
C SER A 763 -34.74 3.50 27.86
N THR A 764 -35.46 3.67 26.69
CA THR A 764 -36.11 4.64 25.80
C THR A 764 -36.19 6.03 26.45
N GLU A 765 -35.52 6.27 27.78
CA GLU A 765 -35.79 7.63 28.30
C GLU A 765 -34.48 8.40 28.48
N ASN A 766 -33.28 7.89 27.77
CA ASN A 766 -32.04 8.69 27.97
C ASN A 766 -31.18 8.61 26.71
N PHE A 767 -31.80 8.25 25.47
CA PHE A 767 -30.88 8.11 24.32
C PHE A 767 -31.19 9.20 23.29
N SER A 768 -30.18 9.89 22.94
CA SER A 768 -30.41 10.92 21.89
C SER A 768 -30.88 10.27 20.58
N LEU A 769 -31.97 10.77 20.00
CA LEU A 769 -32.52 10.29 18.69
C LEU A 769 -31.41 10.18 17.64
N GLY A 770 -30.38 11.03 17.70
CA GLY A 770 -29.23 10.91 16.77
C GLY A 770 -28.48 9.58 16.95
N ASP A 771 -28.21 9.15 18.16
CA ASP A 771 -27.53 7.87 18.42
C ASP A 771 -28.36 6.68 17.91
N LYS A 772 -29.75 6.84 18.06
CA LYS A 772 -30.62 5.72 17.61
C LYS A 772 -30.61 5.61 16.08
N GLN A 773 -30.58 6.74 15.47
CA GLN A 773 -30.57 6.72 14.00
C GLN A 773 -29.27 6.13 13.46
N LEU A 774 -28.17 6.37 14.23
CA LEU A 774 -26.88 5.80 13.77
C LEU A 774 -26.83 4.29 14.04
N VAL A 775 -27.48 3.90 15.11
CA VAL A 775 -27.57 2.44 15.33
C VAL A 775 -28.36 1.81 14.18
N SER A 776 -29.42 2.44 13.75
CA SER A 776 -30.21 1.91 12.62
C SER A 776 -29.43 1.96 11.31
N TYR A 777 -28.66 3.04 11.20
CA TYR A 777 -27.87 3.16 9.95
C TYR A 777 -26.90 1.98 9.81
N PHE A 778 -26.32 1.55 10.92
CA PHE A 778 -25.36 0.42 10.84
C PHE A 778 -26.12 -0.90 10.85
N ASP A 779 -27.48 -0.81 10.78
CA ASP A 779 -28.29 -2.04 10.93
C ASP A 779 -27.75 -2.91 12.07
N ALA A 780 -27.55 -2.23 13.25
CA ALA A 780 -26.90 -2.94 14.37
C ALA A 780 -27.79 -2.85 15.61
N GLN A 781 -27.48 -3.67 16.67
CA GLN A 781 -28.25 -3.66 17.94
C GLN A 781 -27.64 -2.66 18.94
N GLY A 782 -26.47 -2.13 18.53
CA GLY A 782 -25.81 -1.11 19.36
C GLY A 782 -24.62 -0.48 18.63
N LEU A 783 -23.95 0.44 19.39
CA LEU A 783 -22.76 1.08 18.79
C LEU A 783 -21.60 1.02 19.79
N VAL A 784 -20.44 0.94 19.14
CA VAL A 784 -19.22 1.19 19.94
C VAL A 784 -18.60 2.53 19.54
N CYS A 785 -18.19 3.26 20.65
CA CYS A 785 -17.61 4.60 20.38
C CYS A 785 -16.17 4.64 20.93
N ILE A 786 -15.24 4.85 19.94
CA ILE A 786 -13.82 4.84 20.34
C ILE A 786 -13.28 6.28 20.25
N PRO A 787 -12.88 6.82 21.42
CA PRO A 787 -12.33 8.18 21.35
C PRO A 787 -10.92 8.18 20.75
N MET A 788 -10.68 9.25 19.94
CA MET A 788 -9.32 9.43 19.38
C MET A 788 -8.61 10.53 20.16
N VAL A 789 -7.63 10.01 21.10
CA VAL A 789 -7.04 11.01 22.02
C VAL A 789 -5.52 10.79 22.05
N GLU A 790 -4.76 11.99 21.90
CA GLU A 790 -3.30 11.94 22.07
C GLU A 790 -2.85 13.12 22.93
N GLY A 791 -1.99 12.74 24.03
CA GLY A 791 -1.43 13.81 24.89
C GLY A 791 -2.52 14.69 25.50
N GLY A 792 -3.81 14.10 25.70
CA GLY A 792 -4.90 14.85 26.39
C GLY A 792 -5.74 15.66 25.40
N GLU A 793 -5.33 15.67 24.12
CA GLU A 793 -6.12 16.38 23.09
C GLU A 793 -6.98 15.37 22.30
N SER A 794 -8.32 15.70 22.16
CA SER A 794 -9.22 14.79 21.44
C SER A 794 -9.33 15.22 19.96
N ALA A 795 -8.95 14.27 19.13
CA ALA A 795 -9.06 14.54 17.68
C ALA A 795 -10.44 14.19 17.14
N GLY A 796 -11.23 13.34 17.92
CA GLY A 796 -12.58 12.94 17.45
C GLY A 796 -12.95 11.56 18.00
N VAL A 797 -14.11 11.00 17.33
CA VAL A 797 -14.57 9.68 17.81
C VAL A 797 -14.81 8.76 16.61
N ILE A 798 -14.34 7.48 16.77
CA ILE A 798 -14.69 6.46 15.77
C ILE A 798 -15.90 5.66 16.28
N ILE A 799 -16.91 5.46 15.24
CA ILE A 799 -18.07 4.66 15.72
C ILE A 799 -18.31 3.52 14.73
N PHE A 800 -18.70 2.37 15.32
CA PHE A 800 -19.11 1.27 14.42
C PHE A 800 -20.17 0.42 15.12
N GLY A 801 -20.90 -0.38 14.26
CA GLY A 801 -22.11 -1.10 14.73
C GLY A 801 -21.73 -2.34 15.54
N LEU A 802 -22.52 -2.58 16.57
CA LEU A 802 -22.38 -3.81 17.38
C LEU A 802 -23.51 -4.78 17.05
N GLN A 803 -23.05 -6.09 16.66
CA GLN A 803 -24.08 -7.09 16.28
C GLN A 803 -24.52 -7.89 17.52
N GLN A 804 -25.60 -8.68 17.46
CA GLN A 804 -26.16 -9.44 18.60
C GLN A 804 -25.10 -10.34 19.23
N GLY A 805 -24.85 -10.16 20.67
CA GLY A 805 -23.92 -11.06 21.40
C GLY A 805 -22.46 -10.60 21.24
N GLY A 806 -22.22 -9.41 20.49
CA GLY A 806 -20.86 -8.94 20.10
C GLY A 806 -20.27 -8.01 21.18
N GLN A 807 -21.04 -7.69 22.19
CA GLN A 807 -20.51 -6.73 23.18
C GLN A 807 -19.43 -7.40 24.04
N ALA A 808 -19.64 -8.60 24.51
CA ALA A 808 -18.63 -9.29 25.34
C ALA A 808 -17.30 -9.45 24.59
N GLU A 809 -17.40 -9.74 23.32
CA GLU A 809 -16.18 -9.91 22.50
C GLU A 809 -15.46 -8.57 22.29
N THR A 810 -16.28 -7.52 22.10
CA THR A 810 -15.67 -6.19 21.85
C THR A 810 -15.06 -5.63 23.14
N GLU A 811 -15.69 -5.98 24.22
CA GLU A 811 -15.13 -5.52 25.51
C GLU A 811 -13.77 -6.18 25.77
N LYS A 812 -13.61 -7.38 25.27
CA LYS A 812 -12.28 -8.02 25.40
C LYS A 812 -11.22 -7.28 24.60
N LEU A 813 -11.73 -6.47 23.61
CA LEU A 813 -10.75 -5.81 22.71
C LEU A 813 -10.64 -4.33 23.07
N GLN A 814 -11.15 -3.87 24.19
CA GLN A 814 -11.30 -2.45 24.54
C GLN A 814 -9.93 -1.77 24.61
N ASN A 815 -9.01 -2.37 25.28
CA ASN A 815 -7.67 -1.76 25.41
C ASN A 815 -7.03 -1.54 24.03
N ARG A 816 -7.31 -2.42 23.11
CA ARG A 816 -6.75 -2.30 21.75
C ARG A 816 -7.44 -1.17 20.95
N LEU A 817 -8.64 -1.15 21.16
CA LEU A 817 -9.38 -0.10 20.43
C LEU A 817 -8.99 1.29 20.94
N GLU A 818 -8.64 1.31 22.21
CA GLU A 818 -8.19 2.61 22.75
C GLU A 818 -6.82 3.00 22.19
N GLN A 819 -6.02 2.05 22.16
CA GLN A 819 -4.69 2.33 21.58
C GLN A 819 -4.79 2.71 20.10
N PHE A 820 -5.68 1.95 19.49
CA PHE A 820 -5.89 2.31 18.07
C PHE A 820 -6.40 3.75 17.96
N GLY A 821 -7.36 4.11 18.82
CA GLY A 821 -7.85 5.50 18.83
C GLY A 821 -6.72 6.51 19.06
N THR A 822 -5.82 6.20 19.98
CA THR A 822 -4.71 7.12 20.28
C THR A 822 -3.82 7.31 19.04
N GLN A 823 -3.60 6.27 18.41
CA GLN A 823 -2.76 6.37 17.21
C GLN A 823 -3.48 7.16 16.09
N SER A 824 -4.73 6.85 15.92
CA SER A 824 -5.49 7.61 14.89
C SER A 824 -5.48 9.10 15.21
N ALA A 825 -5.53 9.40 16.54
CA ALA A 825 -5.50 10.82 16.96
C ALA A 825 -4.14 11.45 16.62
N ARG A 826 -3.13 10.78 16.84
CA ARG A 826 -1.78 11.32 16.53
C ARG A 826 -1.65 11.69 15.06
N ASN A 827 -2.19 10.91 14.18
CA ASN A 827 -2.08 11.20 12.73
C ASN A 827 -2.95 12.39 12.32
N ILE A 828 -4.10 12.39 12.92
CA ILE A 828 -5.02 13.49 12.52
C ILE A 828 -4.51 14.82 13.08
N LEU A 829 -4.05 14.76 14.31
CA LEU A 829 -3.57 16.01 14.93
C LEU A 829 -2.28 16.49 14.27
N ALA A 830 -1.42 15.57 13.89
CA ALA A 830 -0.20 15.95 13.14
C ALA A 830 -0.55 16.69 11.84
N LEU A 831 -1.61 16.27 11.12
CA LEU A 831 -2.07 16.95 9.89
C LEU A 831 -2.63 18.35 10.20
N LYS A 832 -3.42 18.48 11.31
CA LYS A 832 -4.01 19.79 11.68
C LYS A 832 -2.91 20.80 12.03
N GLN A 833 -1.91 20.28 12.66
CA GLN A 833 -0.77 21.17 12.99
C GLN A 833 -0.06 21.66 11.73
N ILE A 834 0.02 20.74 10.79
CA ILE A 834 0.66 21.10 9.51
C ILE A 834 -0.23 22.08 8.75
N THR A 835 -1.61 21.90 8.72
CA THR A 835 -2.57 22.75 7.99
C THR A 835 -2.66 24.13 8.67
N ASP A 836 -2.67 24.21 10.04
CA ASP A 836 -2.72 25.50 10.79
C ASP A 836 -1.45 26.32 10.54
N LEU A 837 -0.37 25.64 10.37
CA LEU A 837 0.91 26.33 10.06
C LEU A 837 0.91 26.86 8.63
N ARG A 838 0.10 26.25 7.72
CA ARG A 838 -0.02 26.66 6.31
C ARG A 838 -1.00 27.81 6.15
N LYS A 839 -2.15 27.99 7.00
CA LYS A 839 -3.14 29.08 6.95
C LYS A 839 -2.55 30.38 7.51
N THR A 840 -1.45 30.28 8.26
CA THR A 840 -0.78 31.47 8.82
C THR A 840 0.31 31.98 7.86
N LYS A 841 0.50 31.29 6.68
CA LYS A 841 1.65 31.67 5.83
C LYS A 841 1.18 31.86 4.39
N GLN A 842 -0.18 32.22 4.04
CA GLN A 842 -0.36 32.53 2.60
C GLN A 842 -1.27 33.75 2.45
N GLN A 843 -0.66 35.14 2.16
CA GLN A 843 -0.88 35.69 0.78
C GLN A 843 0.46 36.18 0.22
N PRO A 844 0.69 36.17 -1.22
CA PRO A 844 0.36 37.12 -2.29
C PRO A 844 0.45 36.48 -3.68
N SER A 845 -0.54 37.06 -4.69
CA SER A 845 -0.91 37.25 -6.11
C SER A 845 0.32 37.17 -7.04
N THR A 846 0.18 36.47 -8.17
CA THR A 846 0.68 35.99 -9.48
C THR A 846 1.64 37.02 -10.10
N ALA A 847 1.92 38.27 -9.61
CA ALA A 847 2.92 39.21 -10.16
C ALA A 847 4.12 39.32 -9.23
N LYS A 848 4.16 38.47 -8.17
CA LYS A 848 5.24 38.45 -7.17
C LYS A 848 6.03 37.14 -7.26
N MET A 849 5.64 36.20 -8.15
CA MET A 849 6.30 34.89 -8.26
C MET A 849 7.48 34.96 -9.23
N LEU A 850 7.51 35.95 -10.16
CA LEU A 850 8.66 36.14 -11.06
C LEU A 850 9.69 37.08 -10.42
N ASP A 851 9.25 37.94 -9.45
CA ASP A 851 10.18 38.84 -8.75
C ASP A 851 10.80 38.14 -7.53
N ILE A 852 10.17 37.06 -7.03
CA ILE A 852 10.69 36.31 -5.87
C ILE A 852 11.68 35.26 -6.35
N GLN A 853 11.62 34.84 -7.65
CA GLN A 853 12.61 33.87 -8.20
C GLN A 853 13.85 34.60 -8.73
N LYS A 854 13.72 35.80 -9.07
CA LYS A 854 14.89 36.61 -9.49
C LYS A 854 15.65 37.14 -8.28
N ASP A 855 14.90 37.37 -7.09
CA ASP A 855 15.56 37.78 -5.82
C ASP A 855 16.23 36.59 -5.14
N LEU A 856 15.87 35.39 -5.48
CA LEU A 856 16.48 34.17 -4.90
C LEU A 856 17.67 33.71 -5.74
N PHE A 857 17.88 34.25 -7.03
CA PHE A 857 18.95 33.85 -7.97
C PHE A 857 19.97 34.98 -8.10
N GLY A 858 19.81 36.23 -7.35
CA GLY A 858 20.90 37.22 -7.28
C GLY A 858 21.92 36.84 -6.21
#